data_AF-A0AA41R803-F1
#
_entry.id   AF-A0AA41R803-F1
#
_cell.length_a   1.000
_cell.length_b   1.000
_cell.length_c   1.000
_cell.angle_alpha   90.00
_cell.angle_beta   90.00
_cell.angle_gamma   90.00
#
_symmetry.space_group_name_H-M   'P 1'
#
loop_
_entity.id
_entity.type
_entity.pdbx_description
1 polymer ?
#
loop_
_entity_poly.entity_id
_entity_poly.type
_entity_poly.pdbx_seq_one_letter_code
_entity_poly.pdbx_strand_id
1 'polypeptide(L)'
;MERVPRSRPTSPINTEVGPEEKGHITRPDTAPETPSPETADKEISRRQLINKLNNINFQDRTVTVVFRHRTYGRELKLKAHPLPCSDARLVCRWSDPVPFDQLIEDYRFDQLQVLKGQQMLQVHPEIKGLTPEQVVFTLPETCREISTRQLQRHPCRDIAVYLFQNGAAFYGNLVDFNATQFRAALGVHPPQTFGWLETAEPVTIVFTRGNKTLYSGQCRIVRHDGGLNLRHFTLAPLQRQIRRFPPREFRSTRHRPTPPPDVVFEHPLFGKTINLKVYDLSGSGLAVDEEADRAVLTPGLILPSLELVFSDGSALRGMAQVVYCHPYQGSRCAMVRCGLAMLDIAVEDHIRLLSLMHQVNDARAYVCNKVDLEALWDFFFETGFIYPQKYEFLESNKQTVKATYEKLYHQSPSVASHFIYQQNGRILAHMATVRFYEASWLIHHHAAIRSSHHRGGLIVLNQVGRFINDSHRLSSMKMDYALCYYRPENKFPSQVFGGAARNIKQPKVCSLDTFIYFHHRADPGIAKDIPAHWTIEAVREEDLLDLRTFYEQHSGGLMLDALHLTPERIDNGELATIYNRMGLKRDRHLFALRYRDKLRVVIMVNQADLGLNMSDLTNAITLLVVDDLYLNCELLETVVGHLLRYYEADAVPVLLYPENTARRMGIEIEKRYILWAYNTQNLDDYFRYLKRLLKFIQH
;
A
#
# COMPACT_ATOMS: atom_id res chain seq x y z
N MET A 1 50.55 3.62 17.93
CA MET A 1 50.05 4.99 17.64
C MET A 1 49.73 5.05 16.16
N GLU A 2 48.57 4.49 15.78
CA GLU A 2 48.07 4.45 14.41
C GLU A 2 46.70 5.13 14.38
N ARG A 3 46.54 6.09 13.47
CA ARG A 3 45.35 6.93 13.35
C ARG A 3 44.24 6.15 12.63
N VAL A 4 43.18 5.83 13.37
CA VAL A 4 41.90 5.39 12.81
C VAL A 4 41.28 6.54 12.01
N PRO A 5 40.80 6.35 10.76
CA PRO A 5 40.19 7.42 10.00
C PRO A 5 38.80 7.76 10.57
N ARG A 6 38.59 9.02 10.96
CA ARG A 6 37.28 9.54 11.33
C ARG A 6 36.35 9.48 10.10
N SER A 7 35.29 8.69 10.19
CA SER A 7 34.15 8.74 9.27
C SER A 7 33.55 10.14 9.29
N ARG A 8 33.49 10.81 8.13
CA ARG A 8 32.77 12.08 7.98
C ARG A 8 31.27 11.82 8.20
N PRO A 9 30.55 12.68 8.94
CA PRO A 9 29.10 12.60 8.98
C PRO A 9 28.57 12.91 7.58
N THR A 10 27.84 11.95 7.00
CA THR A 10 27.04 12.16 5.79
C THR A 10 25.98 13.19 6.11
N SER A 11 26.00 14.31 5.39
CA SER A 11 24.94 15.32 5.44
C SER A 11 23.59 14.66 5.16
N PRO A 12 22.56 14.89 5.98
CA PRO A 12 21.25 14.28 5.74
C PRO A 12 20.61 14.85 4.48
N ILE A 13 20.05 13.96 3.65
CA ILE A 13 19.45 14.27 2.34
C ILE A 13 18.20 15.12 2.57
N ASN A 14 18.17 16.32 1.98
CA ASN A 14 17.04 17.25 2.05
C ASN A 14 15.79 16.60 1.43
N THR A 15 14.66 16.63 2.15
CA THR A 15 13.36 16.09 1.69
C THR A 15 12.53 17.10 0.89
N GLU A 16 13.05 18.32 0.68
CA GLU A 16 12.47 19.29 -0.25
C GLU A 16 12.76 18.92 -1.71
N VAL A 17 11.75 19.11 -2.57
CA VAL A 17 11.87 18.92 -4.02
C VAL A 17 13.01 19.76 -4.58
N GLY A 18 14.09 19.09 -5.01
CA GLY A 18 15.26 19.73 -5.59
C GLY A 18 14.94 20.45 -6.92
N PRO A 19 15.77 21.40 -7.37
CA PRO A 19 15.58 22.08 -8.66
C PRO A 19 15.48 21.11 -9.86
N GLU A 20 16.21 19.99 -9.80
CA GLU A 20 16.15 18.92 -10.82
C GLU A 20 14.81 18.19 -10.81
N GLU A 21 14.26 17.89 -9.62
CA GLU A 21 12.93 17.28 -9.47
C GLU A 21 11.79 18.22 -9.87
N LYS A 22 11.96 19.54 -9.68
CA LYS A 22 11.03 20.56 -10.23
C LYS A 22 11.08 20.61 -11.76
N GLY A 23 12.23 20.35 -12.36
CA GLY A 23 12.40 20.28 -13.82
C GLY A 23 11.61 19.16 -14.49
N HIS A 24 11.31 18.09 -13.75
CA HIS A 24 10.48 16.97 -14.22
C HIS A 24 8.96 17.24 -14.13
N ILE A 25 8.52 18.33 -13.50
CA ILE A 25 7.09 18.63 -13.25
C ILE A 25 6.51 19.60 -14.30
N THR A 26 7.34 20.34 -15.04
CA THR A 26 6.88 21.52 -15.81
C THR A 26 7.22 21.55 -17.30
N ARG A 27 7.71 20.47 -17.92
CA ARG A 27 7.98 20.46 -19.38
C ARG A 27 6.89 19.73 -20.16
N PRO A 28 6.27 20.37 -21.18
CA PRO A 28 5.53 19.66 -22.22
C PRO A 28 6.51 18.82 -23.05
N ASP A 29 6.12 17.58 -23.32
CA ASP A 29 6.90 16.59 -24.08
C ASP A 29 7.20 17.07 -25.51
N THR A 30 8.47 17.31 -25.84
CA THR A 30 8.94 17.20 -27.22
C THR A 30 9.38 15.76 -27.47
N ALA A 31 8.80 15.16 -28.51
CA ALA A 31 9.14 13.80 -28.95
C ALA A 31 10.63 13.73 -29.33
N PRO A 32 11.43 12.83 -28.71
CA PRO A 32 12.76 12.58 -29.22
C PRO A 32 12.66 11.75 -30.50
N GLU A 33 13.27 12.26 -31.58
CA GLU A 33 13.56 11.51 -32.79
C GLU A 33 14.29 10.21 -32.42
N THR A 34 13.85 9.11 -33.04
CA THR A 34 14.39 7.78 -32.76
C THR A 34 15.72 7.63 -33.50
N PRO A 35 16.88 7.55 -32.82
CA PRO A 35 18.09 7.14 -33.51
C PRO A 35 17.93 5.65 -33.83
N SER A 36 18.22 5.25 -35.06
CA SER A 36 18.31 3.86 -35.49
C SER A 36 19.74 3.35 -35.24
N PRO A 37 20.00 2.46 -34.27
CA PRO A 37 21.24 1.71 -34.26
C PRO A 37 21.14 0.62 -35.31
N GLU A 38 22.00 0.67 -36.33
CA GLU A 38 22.37 -0.49 -37.14
C GLU A 38 23.00 -1.54 -36.22
N THR A 39 22.38 -2.71 -36.08
CA THR A 39 22.94 -3.83 -35.33
C THR A 39 23.60 -4.80 -36.31
N ALA A 40 24.89 -5.06 -36.12
CA ALA A 40 25.65 -6.05 -36.87
C ALA A 40 25.08 -7.47 -36.68
N ASP A 41 24.90 -8.20 -37.79
CA ASP A 41 24.49 -9.61 -37.79
C ASP A 41 25.51 -10.46 -37.03
N LYS A 42 25.04 -11.25 -36.05
CA LYS A 42 25.88 -12.15 -35.26
C LYS A 42 25.83 -13.56 -35.84
N GLU A 43 27.00 -14.13 -36.13
CA GLU A 43 27.12 -15.48 -36.68
C GLU A 43 27.11 -16.55 -35.57
N ILE A 44 26.33 -17.62 -35.76
CA ILE A 44 26.14 -18.71 -34.79
C ILE A 44 26.60 -20.02 -35.40
N SER A 45 27.44 -20.76 -34.65
CA SER A 45 27.99 -22.05 -35.08
C SER A 45 26.93 -23.16 -35.16
N ARG A 46 27.16 -24.16 -36.04
CA ARG A 46 26.33 -25.37 -36.15
C ARG A 46 26.10 -26.06 -34.81
N ARG A 47 27.13 -26.16 -33.97
CA ARG A 47 27.02 -26.79 -32.64
C ARG A 47 25.99 -26.08 -31.75
N GLN A 48 26.00 -24.74 -31.75
CA GLN A 48 25.04 -23.95 -31.00
C GLN A 48 23.62 -24.07 -31.60
N LEU A 49 23.50 -24.14 -32.92
CA LEU A 49 22.22 -24.39 -33.60
C LEU A 49 21.64 -25.77 -33.24
N ILE A 50 22.45 -26.82 -33.28
CA ILE A 50 22.06 -28.19 -32.88
C ILE A 50 21.56 -28.20 -31.43
N ASN A 51 22.33 -27.62 -30.49
CA ASN A 51 21.90 -27.53 -29.09
C ASN A 51 20.56 -26.78 -28.94
N LYS A 52 20.32 -25.75 -29.75
CA LYS A 52 19.07 -25.02 -29.72
C LYS A 52 17.90 -25.83 -30.29
N LEU A 53 18.11 -26.54 -31.39
CA LEU A 53 17.12 -27.44 -31.98
C LEU A 53 16.75 -28.59 -31.02
N ASN A 54 17.75 -29.16 -30.33
CA ASN A 54 17.52 -30.18 -29.31
C ASN A 54 16.78 -29.61 -28.09
N ASN A 55 17.06 -28.37 -27.66
CA ASN A 55 16.26 -27.69 -26.63
C ASN A 55 14.80 -27.46 -27.07
N ILE A 56 14.56 -27.16 -28.35
CA ILE A 56 13.20 -27.01 -28.91
C ILE A 56 12.48 -28.36 -28.93
N ASN A 57 13.16 -29.43 -29.36
CA ASN A 57 12.66 -30.80 -29.30
C ASN A 57 12.31 -31.20 -27.85
N PHE A 58 13.23 -30.98 -26.90
CA PHE A 58 13.02 -31.29 -25.47
C PHE A 58 11.85 -30.54 -24.82
N GLN A 59 11.43 -29.41 -25.39
CA GLN A 59 10.32 -28.59 -24.91
C GLN A 59 9.04 -28.82 -25.73
N ASP A 60 9.02 -29.80 -26.62
CA ASP A 60 7.93 -30.11 -27.56
C ASP A 60 7.47 -28.90 -28.40
N ARG A 61 8.41 -28.01 -28.75
CA ARG A 61 8.14 -26.80 -29.53
C ARG A 61 8.43 -27.02 -31.02
N THR A 62 7.93 -26.10 -31.85
CA THR A 62 8.06 -26.15 -33.32
C THR A 62 9.10 -25.16 -33.84
N VAL A 63 9.71 -25.49 -34.98
CA VAL A 63 10.42 -24.56 -35.86
C VAL A 63 9.51 -24.12 -37.01
N THR A 64 9.84 -23.01 -37.66
CA THR A 64 9.10 -22.52 -38.84
C THR A 64 9.90 -22.77 -40.10
N VAL A 65 9.34 -23.53 -41.03
CA VAL A 65 9.90 -23.78 -42.36
C VAL A 65 9.22 -22.81 -43.33
N VAL A 66 10.01 -21.98 -44.01
CA VAL A 66 9.50 -20.94 -44.90
C VAL A 66 9.75 -21.31 -46.34
N PHE A 67 8.70 -21.23 -47.14
CA PHE A 67 8.71 -21.41 -48.57
C PHE A 67 8.27 -20.12 -49.26
N ARG A 68 8.86 -19.81 -50.42
CA ARG A 68 8.47 -18.66 -51.25
C ARG A 68 7.84 -19.16 -52.54
N HIS A 69 6.71 -18.57 -52.91
CA HIS A 69 6.03 -18.90 -54.15
C HIS A 69 6.97 -18.59 -55.34
N ARG A 70 6.98 -19.44 -56.37
CA ARG A 70 7.91 -19.33 -57.50
C ARG A 70 7.65 -18.09 -58.36
N THR A 71 6.37 -17.80 -58.61
CA THR A 71 5.90 -16.68 -59.44
C THR A 71 5.57 -15.41 -58.64
N TYR A 72 4.86 -15.51 -57.52
CA TYR A 72 4.43 -14.37 -56.72
C TYR A 72 5.35 -14.16 -55.51
N GLY A 73 5.49 -12.92 -55.02
CA GLY A 73 6.28 -12.60 -53.82
C GLY A 73 5.69 -13.11 -52.49
N ARG A 74 4.83 -14.13 -52.52
CA ARG A 74 4.11 -14.66 -51.35
C ARG A 74 4.94 -15.69 -50.62
N GLU A 75 4.93 -15.64 -49.29
CA GLU A 75 5.55 -16.65 -48.42
C GLU A 75 4.50 -17.60 -47.84
N LEU A 76 4.86 -18.88 -47.71
CA LEU A 76 4.14 -19.91 -46.99
C LEU A 76 4.99 -20.37 -45.80
N LYS A 77 4.41 -20.34 -44.60
CA LYS A 77 5.09 -20.68 -43.35
C LYS A 77 4.45 -21.91 -42.73
N LEU A 78 5.21 -22.98 -42.61
CA LEU A 78 4.77 -24.26 -42.06
C LEU A 78 5.48 -24.55 -40.74
N LYS A 79 4.77 -25.14 -39.78
CA LYS A 79 5.35 -25.54 -38.49
C LYS A 79 5.78 -26.99 -38.54
N ALA A 80 6.94 -27.28 -37.96
CA ALA A 80 7.45 -28.63 -37.84
C ALA A 80 8.13 -28.87 -36.49
N HIS A 81 8.02 -30.07 -35.94
CA HIS A 81 8.74 -30.52 -34.75
C HIS A 81 10.11 -31.07 -35.16
N PRO A 82 11.23 -30.45 -34.71
CA PRO A 82 12.54 -31.04 -34.93
C PRO A 82 12.67 -32.33 -34.12
N LEU A 83 13.24 -33.37 -34.72
CA LEU A 83 13.68 -34.58 -34.02
C LEU A 83 15.08 -34.36 -33.42
N PRO A 84 15.51 -35.22 -32.46
CA PRO A 84 16.86 -35.14 -31.91
C PRO A 84 17.93 -35.14 -33.02
N CYS A 85 18.83 -34.16 -32.94
CA CYS A 85 19.88 -33.90 -33.93
C CYS A 85 21.24 -34.04 -33.23
N SER A 86 22.09 -34.96 -33.68
CA SER A 86 23.44 -35.15 -33.13
C SER A 86 24.54 -34.61 -34.04
N ASP A 87 24.24 -34.46 -35.33
CA ASP A 87 25.17 -34.10 -36.40
C ASP A 87 24.54 -33.02 -37.30
N ALA A 88 25.00 -32.92 -38.55
CA ALA A 88 24.44 -31.95 -39.50
C ALA A 88 23.08 -32.36 -40.08
N ARG A 89 22.56 -33.56 -39.79
CA ARG A 89 21.31 -34.06 -40.36
C ARG A 89 20.14 -33.75 -39.42
N LEU A 90 19.31 -32.77 -39.81
CA LEU A 90 18.10 -32.42 -39.07
C LEU A 90 16.87 -33.04 -39.76
N VAL A 91 16.06 -33.79 -39.02
CA VAL A 91 14.74 -34.25 -39.46
C VAL A 91 13.67 -33.45 -38.73
N CYS A 92 12.68 -32.92 -39.44
CA CYS A 92 11.52 -32.25 -38.85
C CYS A 92 10.22 -32.90 -39.34
N ARG A 93 9.33 -33.25 -38.41
CA ARG A 93 7.98 -33.77 -38.72
C ARG A 93 7.00 -32.61 -38.78
N TRP A 94 6.13 -32.58 -39.78
CA TRP A 94 5.12 -31.51 -39.88
C TRP A 94 4.16 -31.53 -38.70
N SER A 95 3.81 -30.35 -38.17
CA SER A 95 2.85 -30.23 -37.07
C SER A 95 1.41 -30.42 -37.52
N ASP A 96 1.10 -30.01 -38.76
CA ASP A 96 -0.21 -30.08 -39.39
C ASP A 96 -0.08 -30.75 -40.78
N PRO A 97 -1.15 -31.35 -41.33
CA PRO A 97 -1.14 -31.87 -42.70
C PRO A 97 -0.76 -30.77 -43.70
N VAL A 98 0.21 -31.07 -44.57
CA VAL A 98 0.73 -30.12 -45.55
C VAL A 98 0.09 -30.40 -46.93
N PRO A 99 -0.38 -29.38 -47.67
CA PRO A 99 -0.82 -29.55 -49.05
C PRO A 99 0.40 -29.78 -49.96
N PHE A 100 0.86 -31.03 -49.97
CA PHE A 100 2.19 -31.40 -50.45
C PHE A 100 2.39 -31.19 -51.95
N ASP A 101 1.42 -31.58 -52.77
CA ASP A 101 1.51 -31.47 -54.22
C ASP A 101 1.64 -29.99 -54.63
N GLN A 102 0.77 -29.14 -54.08
CA GLN A 102 0.80 -27.69 -54.29
C GLN A 102 2.10 -27.06 -53.76
N LEU A 103 2.63 -27.54 -52.64
CA LEU A 103 3.87 -27.04 -52.06
C LEU A 103 5.06 -27.24 -53.02
N ILE A 104 5.18 -28.42 -53.64
CA ILE A 104 6.32 -28.74 -54.52
C ILE A 104 6.21 -28.00 -55.86
N GLU A 105 5.00 -27.92 -56.41
CA GLU A 105 4.73 -27.25 -57.69
C GLU A 105 4.93 -25.73 -57.58
N ASP A 106 4.24 -25.08 -56.64
CA ASP A 106 4.12 -23.63 -56.62
C ASP A 106 5.20 -22.92 -55.79
N TYR A 107 5.87 -23.65 -54.88
CA TYR A 107 6.79 -23.05 -53.93
C TYR A 107 8.21 -23.63 -54.02
N ARG A 108 9.18 -22.79 -53.64
CA ARG A 108 10.56 -23.20 -53.36
C ARG A 108 10.89 -22.94 -51.90
N PHE A 109 11.70 -23.80 -51.31
CA PHE A 109 12.21 -23.55 -49.96
C PHE A 109 13.05 -22.26 -49.93
N ASP A 110 12.88 -21.48 -48.86
CA ASP A 110 13.59 -20.22 -48.66
C ASP A 110 14.55 -20.32 -47.47
N GLN A 111 14.03 -20.69 -46.30
CA GLN A 111 14.78 -20.68 -45.05
C GLN A 111 14.09 -21.47 -43.95
N LEU A 112 14.89 -21.88 -42.96
CA LEU A 112 14.44 -22.41 -41.68
C LEU A 112 14.60 -21.33 -40.61
N GLN A 113 13.52 -21.00 -39.92
CA GLN A 113 13.50 -20.01 -38.85
C GLN A 113 13.41 -20.69 -37.49
N VAL A 114 14.43 -20.49 -36.65
CA VAL A 114 14.55 -21.09 -35.32
C VAL A 114 14.52 -20.00 -34.26
N LEU A 115 13.53 -20.06 -33.35
CA LEU A 115 13.37 -19.05 -32.31
C LEU A 115 14.40 -19.24 -31.19
N LYS A 116 15.19 -18.19 -30.91
CA LYS A 116 16.17 -18.11 -29.82
C LYS A 116 15.82 -16.90 -28.92
N GLY A 117 14.83 -17.09 -28.05
CA GLY A 117 14.31 -15.99 -27.22
C GLY A 117 13.60 -14.94 -28.09
N GLN A 118 14.10 -13.71 -28.10
CA GLN A 118 13.61 -12.59 -28.94
C GLN A 118 14.34 -12.47 -30.29
N GLN A 119 15.33 -13.33 -30.54
CA GLN A 119 16.09 -13.38 -31.78
C GLN A 119 15.61 -14.56 -32.61
N MET A 120 15.73 -14.43 -33.93
CA MET A 120 15.48 -15.50 -34.87
C MET A 120 16.82 -15.93 -35.46
N LEU A 121 17.12 -17.22 -35.38
CA LEU A 121 18.18 -17.79 -36.22
C LEU A 121 17.58 -18.01 -37.60
N GLN A 122 18.08 -17.25 -38.58
CA GLN A 122 17.83 -17.51 -39.98
C GLN A 122 18.87 -18.55 -40.45
N VAL A 123 18.37 -19.75 -40.74
CA VAL A 123 19.18 -20.88 -41.18
C VAL A 123 18.83 -21.14 -42.64
N HIS A 124 19.85 -21.27 -43.50
CA HIS A 124 19.69 -21.70 -44.88
C HIS A 124 20.28 -23.12 -45.03
N PRO A 125 19.55 -24.16 -44.59
CA PRO A 125 19.97 -25.53 -44.77
C PRO A 125 19.73 -26.01 -46.21
N GLU A 126 20.43 -27.07 -46.59
CA GLU A 126 20.14 -27.79 -47.83
C GLU A 126 19.02 -28.80 -47.57
N ILE A 127 17.97 -28.83 -48.40
CA ILE A 127 16.94 -29.88 -48.32
C ILE A 127 17.49 -31.17 -48.93
N LYS A 128 17.49 -32.26 -48.16
CA LYS A 128 17.85 -33.60 -48.62
C LYS A 128 16.63 -34.49 -48.90
N GLY A 129 15.49 -34.18 -48.30
CA GLY A 129 14.26 -34.94 -48.52
C GLY A 129 13.04 -34.14 -48.07
N LEU A 130 11.97 -34.24 -48.83
CA LEU A 130 10.69 -33.58 -48.58
C LEU A 130 9.58 -34.61 -48.83
N THR A 131 8.74 -34.84 -47.84
CA THR A 131 7.64 -35.83 -47.86
C THR A 131 6.39 -35.24 -47.19
N PRO A 132 5.19 -35.82 -47.38
CA PRO A 132 3.97 -35.35 -46.72
C PRO A 132 4.04 -35.38 -45.18
N GLU A 133 4.91 -36.21 -44.59
CA GLU A 133 5.04 -36.37 -43.14
C GLU A 133 6.22 -35.59 -42.54
N GLN A 134 7.29 -35.38 -43.31
CA GLN A 134 8.54 -34.81 -42.80
C GLN A 134 9.37 -34.07 -43.86
N VAL A 135 10.30 -33.24 -43.37
CA VAL A 135 11.37 -32.60 -44.14
C VAL A 135 12.73 -32.92 -43.51
N VAL A 136 13.71 -33.19 -44.35
CA VAL A 136 15.08 -33.54 -43.95
C VAL A 136 16.06 -32.50 -44.49
N PHE A 137 16.87 -31.96 -43.60
CA PHE A 137 17.81 -30.89 -43.86
C PHE A 137 19.26 -31.33 -43.57
N THR A 138 20.21 -30.75 -44.31
CA THR A 138 21.61 -30.66 -43.91
C THR A 138 21.90 -29.25 -43.41
N LEU A 139 22.25 -29.13 -42.13
CA LEU A 139 22.52 -27.87 -41.45
C LEU A 139 23.84 -27.23 -41.91
N PRO A 140 23.87 -25.90 -42.14
CA PRO A 140 25.10 -25.19 -42.52
C PRO A 140 26.12 -25.14 -41.38
N GLU A 141 27.37 -24.79 -41.66
CA GLU A 141 28.42 -24.61 -40.62
C GLU A 141 28.11 -23.44 -39.69
N THR A 142 27.49 -22.40 -40.23
CA THR A 142 27.05 -21.21 -39.50
C THR A 142 25.66 -20.78 -39.94
N CYS A 143 24.96 -20.06 -39.06
CA CYS A 143 23.69 -19.41 -39.35
C CYS A 143 23.67 -18.00 -38.78
N ARG A 144 22.76 -17.15 -39.27
CA ARG A 144 22.70 -15.74 -38.86
C ARG A 144 21.68 -15.57 -37.74
N GLU A 145 22.10 -14.94 -36.66
CA GLU A 145 21.21 -14.45 -35.61
C GLU A 145 20.69 -13.08 -36.02
N ILE A 146 19.42 -13.05 -36.42
CA ILE A 146 18.74 -11.82 -36.82
C ILE A 146 17.92 -11.34 -35.63
N SER A 147 18.16 -10.09 -35.25
CA SER A 147 17.32 -9.39 -34.31
C SER A 147 15.99 -9.10 -35.00
N THR A 148 14.97 -9.89 -34.70
CA THR A 148 13.59 -9.46 -34.95
C THR A 148 13.33 -8.35 -33.94
N ARG A 149 13.61 -7.10 -34.33
CA ARG A 149 13.44 -5.89 -33.51
C ARG A 149 11.95 -5.57 -33.28
N GLN A 150 11.18 -6.57 -32.89
CA GLN A 150 9.80 -6.45 -32.47
C GLN A 150 9.80 -6.61 -30.95
N LEU A 151 9.41 -5.53 -30.27
CA LEU A 151 9.05 -5.55 -28.85
C LEU A 151 8.28 -6.83 -28.54
N GLN A 152 8.78 -7.60 -27.57
CA GLN A 152 8.22 -8.90 -27.26
C GLN A 152 6.74 -8.78 -26.93
N ARG A 153 5.88 -9.42 -27.73
CA ARG A 153 4.44 -9.46 -27.50
C ARG A 153 4.09 -10.73 -26.74
N HIS A 154 3.23 -10.58 -25.74
CA HIS A 154 2.79 -11.66 -24.88
C HIS A 154 1.32 -11.98 -25.19
N PRO A 155 0.97 -13.22 -25.54
CA PRO A 155 -0.42 -13.59 -25.72
C PRO A 155 -1.17 -13.49 -24.40
N CYS A 156 -2.37 -12.92 -24.44
CA CYS A 156 -3.24 -12.75 -23.28
C CYS A 156 -4.41 -13.73 -23.37
N ARG A 157 -4.84 -14.24 -22.21
CA ARG A 157 -6.01 -15.12 -22.07
C ARG A 157 -6.86 -14.65 -20.90
N ASP A 158 -8.17 -14.76 -21.07
CA ASP A 158 -9.17 -14.44 -20.04
C ASP A 158 -9.04 -13.01 -19.49
N ILE A 159 -8.77 -12.06 -20.39
CA ILE A 159 -8.75 -10.62 -20.11
C ILE A 159 -9.81 -9.94 -20.95
N ALA A 160 -10.87 -9.49 -20.28
CA ALA A 160 -11.92 -8.70 -20.90
C ALA A 160 -11.45 -7.25 -21.08
N VAL A 161 -11.82 -6.68 -22.24
CA VAL A 161 -11.47 -5.31 -22.63
C VAL A 161 -12.75 -4.52 -22.83
N TYR A 162 -12.82 -3.35 -22.21
CA TYR A 162 -13.81 -2.34 -22.49
C TYR A 162 -13.13 -1.14 -23.16
N LEU A 163 -13.70 -0.66 -24.26
CA LEU A 163 -13.27 0.53 -24.97
C LEU A 163 -14.38 1.57 -24.93
N PHE A 164 -14.06 2.79 -24.50
CA PHE A 164 -14.99 3.90 -24.42
C PHE A 164 -14.52 5.10 -25.24
N GLN A 165 -15.44 5.71 -25.99
CA GLN A 165 -15.22 7.00 -26.67
C GLN A 165 -16.56 7.71 -26.83
N ASN A 166 -16.68 8.97 -26.41
CA ASN A 166 -17.86 9.82 -26.61
C ASN A 166 -19.21 9.16 -26.25
N GLY A 167 -19.25 8.35 -25.19
CA GLY A 167 -20.45 7.61 -24.75
C GLY A 167 -20.67 6.25 -25.43
N ALA A 168 -19.95 5.94 -26.52
CA ALA A 168 -19.94 4.60 -27.11
C ALA A 168 -19.06 3.66 -26.27
N ALA A 169 -19.55 2.43 -26.04
CA ALA A 169 -18.86 1.41 -25.25
C ALA A 169 -18.77 0.09 -26.01
N PHE A 170 -17.57 -0.39 -26.28
CA PHE A 170 -17.31 -1.66 -26.98
C PHE A 170 -16.68 -2.67 -26.02
N TYR A 171 -17.01 -3.94 -26.20
CA TYR A 171 -16.54 -5.03 -25.36
C TYR A 171 -15.83 -6.11 -26.18
N GLY A 172 -14.84 -6.76 -25.58
CA GLY A 172 -14.20 -7.92 -26.16
C GLY A 172 -13.03 -8.42 -25.31
N ASN A 173 -11.97 -8.91 -25.97
CA ASN A 173 -10.86 -9.59 -25.30
C ASN A 173 -9.49 -9.03 -25.71
N LEU A 174 -8.55 -9.06 -24.77
CA LEU A 174 -7.15 -8.73 -25.04
C LEU A 174 -6.48 -9.91 -25.72
N VAL A 175 -5.91 -9.68 -26.90
CA VAL A 175 -5.26 -10.71 -27.72
C VAL A 175 -3.80 -10.86 -27.34
N ASP A 176 -3.08 -9.74 -27.34
CA ASP A 176 -1.67 -9.71 -26.99
C ASP A 176 -1.28 -8.35 -26.37
N PHE A 177 -0.20 -8.34 -25.60
CA PHE A 177 0.27 -7.18 -24.86
C PHE A 177 1.80 -7.02 -24.93
N ASN A 178 2.24 -5.77 -25.05
CA ASN A 178 3.56 -5.29 -24.60
C ASN A 178 3.39 -3.89 -23.98
N ALA A 179 4.40 -3.37 -23.29
CA ALA A 179 4.31 -2.11 -22.55
C ALA A 179 3.97 -0.87 -23.42
N THR A 180 4.25 -0.92 -24.73
CA THR A 180 4.07 0.22 -25.67
C THR A 180 2.84 0.09 -26.57
N GLN A 181 2.40 -1.13 -26.86
CA GLN A 181 1.32 -1.45 -27.75
C GLN A 181 0.67 -2.78 -27.36
N PHE A 182 -0.64 -2.86 -27.50
CA PHE A 182 -1.41 -4.07 -27.28
C PHE A 182 -2.50 -4.23 -28.33
N ARG A 183 -3.06 -5.42 -28.45
CA ARG A 183 -4.11 -5.74 -29.43
C ARG A 183 -5.37 -6.22 -28.72
N ALA A 184 -6.51 -5.62 -29.04
CA ALA A 184 -7.81 -6.02 -28.55
C ALA A 184 -8.70 -6.47 -29.71
N ALA A 185 -9.44 -7.57 -29.50
CA ALA A 185 -10.51 -8.00 -30.39
C ALA A 185 -11.83 -7.54 -29.79
N LEU A 186 -12.51 -6.60 -30.44
CA LEU A 186 -13.76 -6.00 -29.96
C LEU A 186 -14.93 -6.43 -30.83
N GLY A 187 -16.06 -6.74 -30.20
CA GLY A 187 -17.32 -7.04 -30.86
C GLY A 187 -18.26 -5.83 -30.91
N VAL A 188 -19.28 -5.92 -31.77
CA VAL A 188 -20.41 -4.99 -31.79
C VAL A 188 -21.72 -5.73 -31.57
N HIS A 189 -22.66 -5.07 -30.88
CA HIS A 189 -24.01 -5.55 -30.69
C HIS A 189 -25.00 -4.56 -31.32
N PRO A 190 -25.66 -4.90 -32.45
CA PRO A 190 -26.61 -4.01 -33.10
C PRO A 190 -27.63 -3.44 -32.10
N PRO A 191 -27.98 -2.14 -32.19
CA PRO A 191 -27.70 -1.21 -33.30
C PRO A 191 -26.29 -0.57 -33.31
N GLN A 192 -25.37 -0.96 -32.42
CA GLN A 192 -24.01 -0.44 -32.40
C GLN A 192 -23.20 -0.86 -33.64
N THR A 193 -22.38 0.07 -34.14
CA THR A 193 -21.41 -0.20 -35.21
C THR A 193 -20.06 0.43 -34.87
N PHE A 194 -18.99 -0.03 -35.51
CA PHE A 194 -17.67 0.63 -35.39
C PHE A 194 -17.62 2.03 -36.03
N GLY A 195 -18.66 2.45 -36.76
CA GLY A 195 -18.78 3.82 -37.25
C GLY A 195 -19.01 4.85 -36.13
N TRP A 196 -19.30 4.40 -34.90
CA TRP A 196 -19.38 5.27 -33.73
C TRP A 196 -18.00 5.64 -33.14
N LEU A 197 -16.92 5.09 -33.69
CA LEU A 197 -15.55 5.40 -33.27
C LEU A 197 -14.88 6.36 -34.25
N GLU A 198 -14.33 7.44 -33.73
CA GLU A 198 -13.38 8.29 -34.43
C GLU A 198 -11.97 7.76 -34.17
N THR A 199 -11.36 7.17 -35.20
CA THR A 199 -10.06 6.50 -35.09
C THR A 199 -8.87 7.44 -34.90
N ALA A 200 -9.03 8.72 -35.27
CA ALA A 200 -8.01 9.74 -35.04
C ALA A 200 -7.98 10.23 -33.58
N GLU A 201 -9.09 10.07 -32.85
CA GLU A 201 -9.23 10.57 -31.48
C GLU A 201 -8.85 9.50 -30.43
N PRO A 202 -8.44 9.91 -29.22
CA PRO A 202 -8.16 8.99 -28.12
C PRO A 202 -9.38 8.16 -27.71
N VAL A 203 -9.10 6.97 -27.21
CA VAL A 203 -10.08 6.07 -26.59
C VAL A 203 -9.66 5.74 -25.15
N THR A 204 -10.62 5.52 -24.26
CA THR A 204 -10.34 5.01 -22.91
C THR A 204 -10.47 3.50 -22.92
N ILE A 205 -9.44 2.80 -22.46
CA ILE A 205 -9.40 1.34 -22.38
C ILE A 205 -9.40 0.91 -20.93
N VAL A 206 -10.15 -0.15 -20.62
CA VAL A 206 -10.14 -0.83 -19.32
C VAL A 206 -9.91 -2.33 -19.54
N PHE A 207 -8.92 -2.90 -18.84
CA PHE A 207 -8.72 -4.35 -18.78
C PHE A 207 -9.27 -4.89 -17.47
N THR A 208 -9.98 -6.01 -17.55
CA THR A 208 -10.57 -6.68 -16.39
C THR A 208 -10.33 -8.18 -16.43
N ARG A 209 -10.23 -8.79 -15.26
CA ARG A 209 -10.28 -10.25 -15.07
C ARG A 209 -11.29 -10.53 -13.95
N GLY A 210 -12.42 -11.13 -14.30
CA GLY A 210 -13.58 -11.18 -13.40
C GLY A 210 -14.00 -9.77 -12.97
N ASN A 211 -14.18 -9.55 -11.68
CA ASN A 211 -14.58 -8.24 -11.12
C ASN A 211 -13.39 -7.31 -10.83
N LYS A 212 -12.17 -7.67 -11.21
CA LYS A 212 -10.95 -6.89 -10.91
C LYS A 212 -10.50 -6.12 -12.15
N THR A 213 -10.40 -4.81 -12.02
CA THR A 213 -9.73 -3.95 -13.00
C THR A 213 -8.22 -4.11 -12.88
N LEU A 214 -7.56 -4.42 -14.00
CA LEU A 214 -6.11 -4.63 -14.09
C LEU A 214 -5.39 -3.45 -14.75
N TYR A 215 -6.08 -2.67 -15.58
CA TYR A 215 -5.52 -1.52 -16.27
C TYR A 215 -6.65 -0.57 -16.67
N SER A 216 -6.38 0.73 -16.62
CA SER A 216 -7.24 1.75 -17.21
C SER A 216 -6.39 2.90 -17.71
N GLY A 217 -6.64 3.36 -18.94
CA GLY A 217 -5.87 4.46 -19.52
C GLY A 217 -6.36 4.93 -20.88
N GLN A 218 -5.95 6.14 -21.25
CA GLN A 218 -6.19 6.68 -22.59
C GLN A 218 -5.17 6.13 -23.58
N CYS A 219 -5.66 5.72 -24.75
CA CYS A 219 -4.88 5.10 -25.80
C CYS A 219 -5.23 5.74 -27.16
N ARG A 220 -4.27 5.74 -28.08
CA ARG A 220 -4.54 6.01 -29.50
C ARG A 220 -4.73 4.71 -30.26
N ILE A 221 -5.60 4.73 -31.26
CA ILE A 221 -5.73 3.64 -32.23
C ILE A 221 -4.57 3.75 -33.23
N VAL A 222 -3.72 2.73 -33.28
CA VAL A 222 -2.57 2.67 -34.20
C VAL A 222 -3.00 2.12 -35.56
N ARG A 223 -3.83 1.06 -35.56
CA ARG A 223 -4.40 0.43 -36.75
C ARG A 223 -5.51 -0.54 -36.38
N HIS A 224 -6.33 -0.93 -37.35
CA HIS A 224 -7.31 -2.00 -37.22
C HIS A 224 -7.42 -2.84 -38.50
N ASP A 225 -8.01 -4.03 -38.41
CA ASP A 225 -8.16 -4.98 -39.53
C ASP A 225 -9.43 -4.79 -40.38
N GLY A 226 -10.35 -3.91 -39.96
CA GLY A 226 -11.54 -3.54 -40.73
C GLY A 226 -12.72 -4.51 -40.62
N GLY A 227 -12.69 -5.47 -39.69
CA GLY A 227 -13.79 -6.41 -39.49
C GLY A 227 -15.14 -5.73 -39.15
N LEU A 228 -16.25 -6.37 -39.57
CA LEU A 228 -17.61 -5.83 -39.42
C LEU A 228 -18.21 -6.09 -38.03
N ASN A 229 -18.28 -7.36 -37.62
CA ASN A 229 -18.87 -7.78 -36.33
C ASN A 229 -17.83 -7.95 -35.22
N LEU A 230 -16.60 -8.29 -35.60
CA LEU A 230 -15.44 -8.43 -34.73
C LEU A 230 -14.28 -7.70 -35.41
N ARG A 231 -13.63 -6.78 -34.71
CA ARG A 231 -12.52 -5.99 -35.24
C ARG A 231 -11.34 -6.03 -34.30
N HIS A 232 -10.14 -6.23 -34.84
CA HIS A 232 -8.90 -6.18 -34.08
C HIS A 232 -8.32 -4.78 -34.13
N PHE A 233 -8.12 -4.17 -32.97
CA PHE A 233 -7.47 -2.87 -32.82
C PHE A 233 -6.08 -3.05 -32.22
N THR A 234 -5.07 -2.44 -32.85
CA THR A 234 -3.77 -2.20 -32.22
C THR A 234 -3.82 -0.83 -31.55
N LEU A 235 -3.55 -0.79 -30.26
CA LEU A 235 -3.69 0.40 -29.41
C LEU A 235 -2.33 0.71 -28.76
N ALA A 236 -2.06 1.99 -28.52
CA ALA A 236 -0.87 2.44 -27.81
C ALA A 236 -1.28 3.39 -26.67
N PRO A 237 -0.81 3.17 -25.42
CA PRO A 237 -1.01 4.12 -24.32
C PRO A 237 -0.49 5.51 -24.68
N LEU A 238 -1.25 6.55 -24.31
CA LEU A 238 -0.83 7.95 -24.50
C LEU A 238 0.02 8.46 -23.34
N GLN A 239 -0.31 8.06 -22.12
CA GLN A 239 0.29 8.61 -20.91
C GLN A 239 1.50 7.79 -20.47
N ARG A 240 2.63 8.47 -20.24
CA ARG A 240 3.83 7.88 -19.61
C ARG A 240 3.82 8.01 -18.08
N GLN A 241 2.85 8.74 -17.54
CA GLN A 241 2.69 8.97 -16.12
C GLN A 241 1.21 9.21 -15.78
N ILE A 242 0.76 8.65 -14.67
CA ILE A 242 -0.55 8.85 -14.08
C ILE A 242 -0.42 9.41 -12.66
N ARG A 243 -1.51 9.96 -12.14
CA ARG A 243 -1.61 10.39 -10.75
C ARG A 243 -2.61 9.51 -10.02
N ARG A 244 -2.11 8.53 -9.26
CA ARG A 244 -2.96 7.70 -8.38
C ARG A 244 -3.43 8.46 -7.14
N PHE A 245 -2.56 9.28 -6.57
CA PHE A 245 -2.85 10.06 -5.37
C PHE A 245 -2.57 11.55 -5.60
N PRO A 246 -3.22 12.45 -4.84
CA PRO A 246 -2.89 13.87 -4.84
C PRO A 246 -1.39 14.07 -4.54
N PRO A 247 -0.74 15.05 -5.21
CA PRO A 247 0.63 15.41 -4.89
C PRO A 247 0.71 15.90 -3.45
N ARG A 248 1.80 15.55 -2.78
CA ARG A 248 2.08 15.97 -1.40
C ARG A 248 3.36 16.77 -1.30
N GLU A 249 3.35 17.75 -0.40
CA GLU A 249 4.51 18.55 0.01
C GLU A 249 5.52 17.69 0.78
N PHE A 250 5.02 16.86 1.71
CA PHE A 250 5.83 15.96 2.52
C PHE A 250 5.66 14.52 2.05
N ARG A 251 6.66 14.01 1.34
CA ARG A 251 6.65 12.68 0.73
C ARG A 251 7.45 11.67 1.56
N SER A 252 7.13 10.39 1.40
CA SER A 252 7.94 9.29 1.93
C SER A 252 9.37 9.38 1.42
N THR A 253 10.34 9.23 2.32
CA THR A 253 11.76 9.18 1.96
C THR A 253 12.04 7.94 1.12
N ARG A 254 12.73 8.12 -0.02
CA ARG A 254 13.18 7.02 -0.87
C ARG A 254 14.61 6.63 -0.53
N HIS A 255 14.84 5.33 -0.42
CA HIS A 255 16.11 4.73 -0.07
C HIS A 255 16.56 3.77 -1.18
N ARG A 256 17.88 3.68 -1.38
CA ARG A 256 18.51 2.67 -2.25
C ARG A 256 19.16 1.59 -1.39
N PRO A 257 18.42 0.54 -1.01
CA PRO A 257 18.96 -0.54 -0.19
C PRO A 257 20.15 -1.23 -0.89
N THR A 258 21.12 -1.67 -0.10
CA THR A 258 22.31 -2.39 -0.58
C THR A 258 22.49 -3.67 0.24
N PRO A 259 22.32 -4.87 -0.36
CA PRO A 259 21.96 -5.11 -1.77
C PRO A 259 20.52 -4.70 -2.09
N PRO A 260 20.21 -4.37 -3.36
CA PRO A 260 18.84 -4.07 -3.77
C PRO A 260 17.97 -5.33 -3.78
N PRO A 261 16.74 -5.28 -3.21
CA PRO A 261 15.78 -6.37 -3.28
C PRO A 261 15.27 -6.55 -4.72
N ASP A 262 14.61 -7.68 -4.95
CA ASP A 262 13.91 -7.99 -6.19
C ASP A 262 12.40 -7.76 -6.01
N VAL A 263 11.73 -7.34 -7.06
CA VAL A 263 10.27 -7.40 -7.16
C VAL A 263 9.91 -8.55 -8.08
N VAL A 264 9.14 -9.50 -7.54
CA VAL A 264 8.69 -10.71 -8.21
C VAL A 264 7.18 -10.70 -8.29
N PHE A 265 6.62 -10.94 -9.48
CA PHE A 265 5.17 -11.03 -9.64
C PHE A 265 4.81 -11.88 -10.86
N GLU A 266 3.62 -12.48 -10.83
CA GLU A 266 3.02 -13.05 -12.04
C GLU A 266 2.32 -11.92 -12.81
N HIS A 267 2.71 -11.70 -14.07
CA HIS A 267 2.14 -10.60 -14.84
C HIS A 267 0.63 -10.82 -15.05
N PRO A 268 -0.23 -9.88 -14.62
CA PRO A 268 -1.67 -10.13 -14.52
C PRO A 268 -2.35 -10.36 -15.87
N LEU A 269 -1.77 -9.89 -16.98
CA LEU A 269 -2.35 -10.03 -18.32
C LEU A 269 -1.97 -11.33 -19.05
N PHE A 270 -0.85 -11.97 -18.71
CA PHE A 270 -0.30 -13.10 -19.48
C PHE A 270 0.34 -14.22 -18.65
N GLY A 271 0.33 -14.11 -17.32
CA GLY A 271 0.62 -15.22 -16.41
C GLY A 271 2.09 -15.64 -16.32
N LYS A 272 3.05 -14.88 -16.85
CA LYS A 272 4.48 -15.21 -16.68
C LYS A 272 5.02 -14.51 -15.44
N THR A 273 5.87 -15.22 -14.71
CA THR A 273 6.66 -14.64 -13.62
C THR A 273 7.66 -13.64 -14.18
N ILE A 274 7.65 -12.45 -13.61
CA ILE A 274 8.56 -11.34 -13.88
C ILE A 274 9.38 -11.12 -12.61
N ASN A 275 10.69 -10.92 -12.78
CA ASN A 275 11.62 -10.58 -11.72
C ASN A 275 12.42 -9.35 -12.16
N LEU A 276 12.31 -8.26 -11.40
CA LEU A 276 12.97 -6.99 -11.67
C LEU A 276 13.72 -6.50 -10.43
N LYS A 277 14.90 -5.92 -10.64
CA LYS A 277 15.67 -5.30 -9.56
C LYS A 277 15.03 -3.98 -9.13
N VAL A 278 14.92 -3.78 -7.82
CA VAL A 278 14.47 -2.52 -7.23
C VAL A 278 15.58 -1.49 -7.32
N TYR A 279 15.25 -0.32 -7.87
CA TYR A 279 16.13 0.84 -7.93
C TYR A 279 16.11 1.63 -6.62
N ASP A 280 14.91 1.98 -6.16
CA ASP A 280 14.67 2.64 -4.87
C ASP A 280 13.34 2.19 -4.25
N LEU A 281 13.20 2.40 -2.95
CA LEU A 281 12.10 1.92 -2.11
C LEU A 281 11.76 2.96 -1.04
N SER A 282 10.48 3.05 -0.69
CA SER A 282 9.95 3.84 0.42
C SER A 282 8.79 3.08 1.07
N GLY A 283 8.25 3.60 2.17
CA GLY A 283 7.06 3.03 2.78
C GLY A 283 5.82 3.04 1.87
N SER A 284 5.69 3.99 0.94
CA SER A 284 4.49 4.13 0.09
C SER A 284 4.65 3.63 -1.36
N GLY A 285 5.82 3.13 -1.74
CA GLY A 285 6.08 2.67 -3.11
C GLY A 285 7.55 2.47 -3.43
N LEU A 286 7.81 2.06 -4.67
CA LEU A 286 9.14 1.64 -5.14
C LEU A 286 9.36 2.03 -6.61
N ALA A 287 10.58 1.85 -7.11
CA ALA A 287 10.90 1.95 -8.53
C ALA A 287 11.74 0.75 -8.98
N VAL A 288 11.56 0.32 -10.23
CA VAL A 288 12.31 -0.77 -10.87
C VAL A 288 12.82 -0.32 -12.23
N ASP A 289 13.87 -0.95 -12.72
CA ASP A 289 14.40 -0.74 -14.07
C ASP A 289 14.17 -2.01 -14.93
N GLU A 290 13.66 -1.84 -16.15
CA GLU A 290 13.49 -2.91 -17.14
C GLU A 290 14.13 -2.53 -18.50
N GLU A 291 14.55 -3.53 -19.29
CA GLU A 291 15.08 -3.31 -20.65
C GLU A 291 13.95 -2.86 -21.58
N ALA A 292 14.15 -1.82 -22.38
CA ALA A 292 13.08 -1.19 -23.15
C ALA A 292 12.45 -2.10 -24.23
N ASP A 293 13.22 -3.02 -24.80
CA ASP A 293 12.75 -4.02 -25.77
C ASP A 293 12.00 -5.20 -25.12
N ARG A 294 12.11 -5.33 -23.79
CA ARG A 294 11.45 -6.36 -22.96
C ARG A 294 10.45 -5.80 -21.97
N ALA A 295 10.14 -4.50 -22.07
CA ALA A 295 9.31 -3.82 -21.10
C ALA A 295 7.92 -4.46 -20.99
N VAL A 296 7.51 -4.76 -19.76
CA VAL A 296 6.21 -5.35 -19.42
C VAL A 296 5.35 -4.44 -18.57
N LEU A 297 5.91 -3.36 -18.00
CA LEU A 297 5.16 -2.42 -17.18
C LEU A 297 4.68 -1.24 -18.02
N THR A 298 3.43 -0.81 -17.79
CA THR A 298 2.85 0.37 -18.43
C THR A 298 2.07 1.19 -17.39
N PRO A 299 2.09 2.54 -17.43
CA PRO A 299 1.39 3.36 -16.45
C PRO A 299 -0.11 3.03 -16.42
N GLY A 300 -0.66 2.85 -15.22
CA GLY A 300 -2.04 2.42 -15.01
C GLY A 300 -2.20 0.92 -14.77
N LEU A 301 -1.20 0.10 -15.09
CA LEU A 301 -1.23 -1.35 -14.80
C LEU A 301 -1.21 -1.58 -13.29
N ILE A 302 -2.19 -2.33 -12.81
CA ILE A 302 -2.29 -2.80 -11.43
C ILE A 302 -1.66 -4.19 -11.35
N LEU A 303 -0.74 -4.37 -10.42
CA LEU A 303 -0.17 -5.65 -10.02
C LEU A 303 -0.93 -6.11 -8.77
N PRO A 304 -1.90 -7.06 -8.90
CA PRO A 304 -2.74 -7.48 -7.77
C PRO A 304 -1.97 -8.21 -6.68
N SER A 305 -0.82 -8.78 -7.03
CA SER A 305 0.08 -9.50 -6.13
C SER A 305 1.50 -9.30 -6.65
N LEU A 306 2.34 -8.69 -5.82
CA LEU A 306 3.78 -8.59 -6.01
C LEU A 306 4.48 -8.96 -4.70
N GLU A 307 5.67 -9.51 -4.81
CA GLU A 307 6.53 -9.85 -3.70
C GLU A 307 7.81 -9.01 -3.79
N LEU A 308 8.15 -8.33 -2.70
CA LEU A 308 9.44 -7.69 -2.50
C LEU A 308 10.35 -8.69 -1.79
N VAL A 309 11.31 -9.26 -2.51
CA VAL A 309 12.19 -10.33 -2.05
C VAL A 309 13.56 -9.77 -1.68
N PHE A 310 13.96 -9.98 -0.42
CA PHE A 310 15.24 -9.54 0.13
C PHE A 310 16.33 -10.61 -0.02
N SER A 311 17.58 -10.22 0.18
CA SER A 311 18.75 -11.09 -0.01
C SER A 311 18.82 -12.28 0.95
N ASP A 312 18.14 -12.21 2.09
CA ASP A 312 18.03 -13.30 3.07
C ASP A 312 16.90 -14.30 2.73
N GLY A 313 16.20 -14.09 1.61
CA GLY A 313 15.06 -14.90 1.17
C GLY A 313 13.73 -14.50 1.81
N SER A 314 13.70 -13.52 2.71
CA SER A 314 12.45 -12.96 3.21
C SER A 314 11.71 -12.22 2.09
N ALA A 315 10.38 -12.26 2.13
CA ALA A 315 9.54 -11.62 1.13
C ALA A 315 8.36 -10.89 1.79
N LEU A 316 7.99 -9.75 1.23
CA LEU A 316 6.82 -8.97 1.64
C LEU A 316 5.84 -8.91 0.49
N ARG A 317 4.57 -9.26 0.74
CA ARG A 317 3.56 -9.33 -0.31
C ARG A 317 2.65 -8.11 -0.31
N GLY A 318 2.45 -7.51 -1.47
CA GLY A 318 1.59 -6.34 -1.62
C GLY A 318 0.89 -6.24 -2.97
N MET A 319 0.10 -5.19 -3.10
CA MET A 319 -0.57 -4.75 -4.31
C MET A 319 0.01 -3.39 -4.70
N ALA A 320 0.29 -3.18 -5.99
CA ALA A 320 0.78 -1.89 -6.47
C ALA A 320 0.20 -1.52 -7.83
N GLN A 321 0.34 -0.24 -8.18
CA GLN A 321 0.03 0.26 -9.51
C GLN A 321 1.24 0.98 -10.09
N VAL A 322 1.51 0.72 -11.37
CA VAL A 322 2.53 1.45 -12.13
C VAL A 322 2.03 2.88 -12.34
N VAL A 323 2.78 3.86 -11.84
CA VAL A 323 2.42 5.28 -11.89
C VAL A 323 3.21 6.07 -12.93
N TYR A 324 4.41 5.63 -13.29
CA TYR A 324 5.17 6.22 -14.39
C TYR A 324 6.11 5.20 -15.03
N CYS A 325 6.48 5.45 -16.29
CA CYS A 325 7.49 4.73 -17.05
C CYS A 325 8.33 5.75 -17.83
N HIS A 326 9.60 5.92 -17.45
CA HIS A 326 10.50 6.89 -18.07
C HIS A 326 11.68 6.19 -18.76
N PRO A 327 11.81 6.31 -20.09
CA PRO A 327 12.95 5.73 -20.80
C PRO A 327 14.23 6.50 -20.48
N TYR A 328 15.35 5.79 -20.39
CA TYR A 328 16.69 6.38 -20.28
C TYR A 328 17.72 5.49 -20.97
N GLN A 329 18.86 6.06 -21.35
CA GLN A 329 19.95 5.29 -21.94
C GLN A 329 20.75 4.60 -20.83
N GLY A 330 20.69 3.27 -20.78
CA GLY A 330 21.51 2.46 -19.91
C GLY A 330 22.93 2.27 -20.45
N SER A 331 23.79 1.61 -19.67
CA SER A 331 25.18 1.36 -20.04
C SER A 331 25.36 0.40 -21.22
N ARG A 332 24.40 -0.49 -21.46
CA ARG A 332 24.44 -1.51 -22.53
C ARG A 332 23.29 -1.41 -23.51
N CYS A 333 22.12 -0.95 -23.06
CA CYS A 333 20.88 -0.95 -23.81
C CYS A 333 19.96 0.18 -23.31
N ALA A 334 18.93 0.50 -24.09
CA ALA A 334 17.88 1.40 -23.65
C ALA A 334 17.09 0.75 -22.51
N MET A 335 16.85 1.51 -21.44
CA MET A 335 16.16 1.07 -20.23
C MET A 335 14.90 1.89 -20.01
N VAL A 336 13.99 1.40 -19.18
CA VAL A 336 12.81 2.09 -18.71
C VAL A 336 12.76 2.00 -17.19
N ARG A 337 12.68 3.16 -16.53
CA ARG A 337 12.43 3.24 -15.09
C ARG A 337 10.94 3.33 -14.83
N CYS A 338 10.43 2.37 -14.06
CA CYS A 338 9.02 2.25 -13.74
C CYS A 338 8.81 2.53 -12.26
N GLY A 339 7.98 3.52 -11.94
CA GLY A 339 7.58 3.81 -10.57
C GLY A 339 6.29 3.08 -10.22
N LEU A 340 6.24 2.48 -9.04
CA LEU A 340 5.09 1.77 -8.52
C LEU A 340 4.63 2.41 -7.21
N ALA A 341 3.34 2.74 -7.13
CA ALA A 341 2.69 3.16 -5.90
C ALA A 341 2.05 1.94 -5.23
N MET A 342 2.33 1.74 -3.94
CA MET A 342 1.72 0.66 -3.17
C MET A 342 0.26 1.01 -2.89
N LEU A 343 -0.63 0.07 -3.18
CA LEU A 343 -2.07 0.21 -2.99
C LEU A 343 -2.51 -0.46 -1.69
N ASP A 344 -1.95 -1.62 -1.37
CA ASP A 344 -2.22 -2.33 -0.12
C ASP A 344 -1.08 -3.32 0.18
N ILE A 345 -0.92 -3.65 1.45
CA ILE A 345 0.06 -4.61 1.99
C ILE A 345 -0.41 -5.06 3.37
N ALA A 346 -0.15 -6.30 3.78
CA ALA A 346 -0.51 -6.76 5.12
C ALA A 346 0.17 -5.89 6.19
N VAL A 347 -0.50 -5.66 7.32
CA VAL A 347 -0.02 -4.73 8.36
C VAL A 347 1.35 -5.15 8.89
N GLU A 348 1.54 -6.45 9.13
CA GLU A 348 2.78 -7.02 9.64
C GLU A 348 3.94 -6.85 8.64
N ASP A 349 3.67 -7.08 7.35
CA ASP A 349 4.65 -6.90 6.29
C ASP A 349 5.00 -5.42 6.09
N HIS A 350 4.02 -4.53 6.22
CA HIS A 350 4.25 -3.09 6.16
C HIS A 350 5.10 -2.59 7.34
N ILE A 351 4.82 -3.07 8.56
CA ILE A 351 5.63 -2.76 9.74
C ILE A 351 7.08 -3.24 9.53
N ARG A 352 7.29 -4.43 8.98
CA ARG A 352 8.63 -4.94 8.64
C ARG A 352 9.35 -4.03 7.63
N LEU A 353 8.65 -3.61 6.57
CA LEU A 353 9.19 -2.66 5.60
C LEU A 353 9.59 -1.34 6.28
N LEU A 354 8.70 -0.74 7.08
CA LEU A 354 8.97 0.53 7.75
C LEU A 354 10.09 0.44 8.78
N SER A 355 10.21 -0.69 9.50
CA SER A 355 11.35 -0.96 10.39
C SER A 355 12.68 -0.89 9.64
N LEU A 356 12.76 -1.50 8.45
CA LEU A 356 13.95 -1.41 7.61
C LEU A 356 14.21 0.03 7.13
N MET A 357 13.18 0.71 6.63
CA MET A 357 13.33 2.08 6.09
C MET A 357 13.75 3.08 7.16
N HIS A 358 13.19 2.99 8.36
CA HIS A 358 13.56 3.85 9.49
C HIS A 358 15.01 3.61 9.93
N GLN A 359 15.46 2.35 9.99
CA GLN A 359 16.85 2.02 10.35
C GLN A 359 17.85 2.45 9.27
N VAL A 360 17.50 2.36 7.98
CA VAL A 360 18.35 2.87 6.89
C VAL A 360 18.53 4.38 7.00
N ASN A 361 17.50 5.10 7.45
CA ASN A 361 17.60 6.54 7.68
C ASN A 361 18.39 6.88 8.96
N ASP A 362 18.19 6.12 10.03
CA ASP A 362 18.90 6.28 11.30
C ASP A 362 19.04 4.92 12.01
N ALA A 363 20.28 4.41 12.10
CA ALA A 363 20.58 3.10 12.68
C ALA A 363 20.19 2.95 14.16
N ARG A 364 19.78 4.03 14.82
CA ARG A 364 19.32 4.06 16.21
C ARG A 364 17.79 4.12 16.32
N ALA A 365 17.07 4.27 15.21
CA ALA A 365 15.61 4.35 15.15
C ALA A 365 15.01 2.97 14.82
N TYR A 366 14.26 2.41 15.75
CA TYR A 366 13.66 1.08 15.64
C TYR A 366 12.14 1.19 15.67
N VAL A 367 11.48 0.46 14.78
CA VAL A 367 10.02 0.31 14.73
C VAL A 367 9.70 -1.16 14.98
N CYS A 368 8.90 -1.45 15.99
CA CYS A 368 8.44 -2.80 16.33
C CYS A 368 9.56 -3.86 16.42
N ASN A 369 10.76 -3.48 16.88
CA ASN A 369 11.85 -4.43 17.10
C ASN A 369 11.58 -5.27 18.36
N LYS A 370 12.29 -6.40 18.49
CA LYS A 370 12.32 -7.13 19.75
C LYS A 370 12.97 -6.27 20.84
N VAL A 371 12.28 -6.10 21.96
CA VAL A 371 12.69 -5.24 23.08
C VAL A 371 12.93 -6.09 24.33
N ASP A 372 13.97 -5.77 25.09
CA ASP A 372 14.11 -6.25 26.45
C ASP A 372 13.10 -5.52 27.35
N LEU A 373 12.13 -6.26 27.87
CA LEU A 373 11.06 -5.68 28.67
C LEU A 373 11.56 -5.15 30.01
N GLU A 374 12.59 -5.76 30.62
CA GLU A 374 13.15 -5.25 31.88
C GLU A 374 13.79 -3.88 31.66
N ALA A 375 14.60 -3.75 30.61
CA ALA A 375 15.17 -2.46 30.22
C ALA A 375 14.10 -1.42 29.84
N LEU A 376 12.98 -1.84 29.25
CA LEU A 376 11.85 -0.96 28.94
C LEU A 376 11.16 -0.46 30.22
N TRP A 377 10.96 -1.34 31.20
CA TRP A 377 10.41 -0.97 32.50
C TRP A 377 11.32 0.02 33.22
N ASP A 378 12.62 -0.28 33.31
CA ASP A 378 13.63 0.61 33.91
C ASP A 378 13.59 1.99 33.26
N PHE A 379 13.51 2.04 31.92
CA PHE A 379 13.40 3.28 31.17
C PHE A 379 12.12 4.08 31.52
N PHE A 380 10.97 3.42 31.67
CA PHE A 380 9.73 4.12 32.04
C PHE A 380 9.77 4.72 33.45
N PHE A 381 10.46 4.05 34.39
CA PHE A 381 10.71 4.62 35.72
C PHE A 381 11.76 5.74 35.67
N GLU A 382 12.90 5.54 35.00
CA GLU A 382 13.99 6.53 34.89
C GLU A 382 13.50 7.85 34.29
N THR A 383 12.64 7.78 33.28
CA THR A 383 12.09 8.98 32.61
C THR A 383 11.00 9.70 33.42
N GLY A 384 10.53 9.10 34.52
CA GLY A 384 9.38 9.58 35.29
C GLY A 384 8.05 9.42 34.56
N PHE A 385 8.00 8.60 33.50
CA PHE A 385 6.74 8.27 32.81
C PHE A 385 5.81 7.49 33.75
N ILE A 386 6.39 6.60 34.55
CA ILE A 386 5.76 5.98 35.73
C ILE A 386 6.26 6.70 36.98
N TYR A 387 5.46 7.64 37.47
CA TYR A 387 5.67 8.36 38.73
C TYR A 387 5.00 7.62 39.90
N PRO A 388 5.36 7.89 41.18
CA PRO A 388 4.90 7.12 42.34
C PRO A 388 3.38 6.88 42.38
N GLN A 389 2.58 7.94 42.23
CA GLN A 389 1.12 7.80 42.24
C GLN A 389 0.61 6.96 41.06
N LYS A 390 1.25 6.99 39.88
CA LYS A 390 0.88 6.10 38.77
C LYS A 390 1.21 4.65 39.11
N TYR A 391 2.37 4.40 39.73
CA TYR A 391 2.78 3.06 40.11
C TYR A 391 1.84 2.44 41.15
N GLU A 392 1.33 3.22 42.12
CA GLU A 392 0.32 2.75 43.08
C GLU A 392 -0.92 2.15 42.38
N PHE A 393 -1.38 2.74 41.28
CA PHE A 393 -2.48 2.18 40.48
C PHE A 393 -2.08 0.89 39.73
N LEU A 394 -0.83 0.79 39.28
CA LEU A 394 -0.33 -0.35 38.50
C LEU A 394 0.09 -1.54 39.38
N GLU A 395 0.49 -1.30 40.63
CA GLU A 395 1.10 -2.31 41.51
C GLU A 395 0.18 -3.51 41.74
N SER A 396 -1.10 -3.24 42.02
CA SER A 396 -2.13 -4.24 42.28
C SER A 396 -2.32 -5.21 41.11
N ASN A 397 -2.07 -4.76 39.89
CA ASN A 397 -2.26 -5.51 38.65
C ASN A 397 -0.95 -5.72 37.87
N LYS A 398 0.20 -5.61 38.52
CA LYS A 398 1.52 -5.57 37.84
C LYS A 398 1.79 -6.77 36.94
N GLN A 399 1.36 -7.97 37.33
CA GLN A 399 1.57 -9.18 36.52
C GLN A 399 0.72 -9.17 35.25
N THR A 400 -0.54 -8.75 35.37
CA THR A 400 -1.45 -8.57 34.23
C THR A 400 -0.88 -7.54 33.25
N VAL A 401 -0.42 -6.40 33.75
CA VAL A 401 0.19 -5.34 32.92
C VAL A 401 1.45 -5.86 32.20
N LYS A 402 2.31 -6.61 32.89
CA LYS A 402 3.50 -7.23 32.26
C LYS A 402 3.11 -8.21 31.15
N ALA A 403 2.09 -9.04 31.38
CA ALA A 403 1.59 -9.98 30.36
C ALA A 403 1.01 -9.26 29.14
N THR A 404 0.30 -8.14 29.33
CA THR A 404 -0.16 -7.28 28.23
C THR A 404 1.01 -6.77 27.40
N TYR A 405 2.09 -6.30 28.04
CA TYR A 405 3.28 -5.80 27.35
C TYR A 405 4.04 -6.91 26.60
N GLU A 406 4.10 -8.13 27.13
CA GLU A 406 4.68 -9.27 26.41
C GLU A 406 3.95 -9.52 25.09
N LYS A 407 2.61 -9.49 25.10
CA LYS A 407 1.80 -9.60 23.87
C LYS A 407 2.09 -8.44 22.91
N LEU A 408 2.07 -7.19 23.41
CA LEU A 408 2.23 -6.00 22.57
C LEU A 408 3.63 -5.88 21.95
N TYR A 409 4.69 -6.26 22.65
CA TYR A 409 6.07 -6.00 22.22
C TYR A 409 6.81 -7.22 21.68
N HIS A 410 6.40 -8.46 22.03
CA HIS A 410 7.06 -9.68 21.53
C HIS A 410 6.25 -10.44 20.49
N GLN A 411 4.93 -10.26 20.45
CA GLN A 411 4.07 -10.98 19.49
C GLN A 411 3.72 -10.13 18.25
N SER A 412 4.21 -8.88 18.19
CA SER A 412 4.05 -7.94 17.06
C SER A 412 2.62 -7.86 16.52
N PRO A 413 1.64 -7.46 17.34
CA PRO A 413 0.24 -7.47 16.96
C PRO A 413 -0.05 -6.43 15.86
N SER A 414 -0.93 -6.78 14.91
CA SER A 414 -1.36 -5.89 13.82
C SER A 414 -2.09 -4.62 14.29
N VAL A 415 -2.39 -4.52 15.59
CA VAL A 415 -3.11 -3.40 16.20
C VAL A 415 -2.21 -2.47 17.02
N ALA A 416 -0.91 -2.77 17.18
CA ALA A 416 -0.02 -1.92 17.94
C ALA A 416 1.36 -1.78 17.27
N SER A 417 1.95 -0.60 17.43
CA SER A 417 3.31 -0.31 16.99
C SER A 417 4.06 0.46 18.04
N HIS A 418 5.34 0.17 18.22
CA HIS A 418 6.23 0.92 19.11
C HIS A 418 7.45 1.46 18.36
N PHE A 419 7.94 2.61 18.84
CA PHE A 419 8.99 3.40 18.22
C PHE A 419 10.05 3.68 19.28
N ILE A 420 11.24 3.15 19.08
CA ILE A 420 12.34 3.23 20.03
C ILE A 420 13.52 3.94 19.40
N TYR A 421 14.09 4.87 20.15
CA TYR A 421 15.41 5.40 19.85
C TYR A 421 16.39 4.83 20.87
N GLN A 422 17.36 4.03 20.43
CA GLN A 422 18.31 3.34 21.31
C GLN A 422 19.76 3.52 20.87
N GLN A 423 20.67 3.51 21.84
CA GLN A 423 22.11 3.56 21.62
C GLN A 423 22.80 2.49 22.45
N ASN A 424 23.52 1.58 21.80
CA ASN A 424 24.26 0.48 22.44
C ASN A 424 23.38 -0.33 23.41
N GLY A 425 22.15 -0.65 22.99
CA GLY A 425 21.16 -1.38 23.80
C GLY A 425 20.41 -0.54 24.83
N ARG A 426 20.83 0.70 25.12
CA ARG A 426 20.12 1.60 26.03
C ARG A 426 19.00 2.33 25.32
N ILE A 427 17.77 2.20 25.83
CA ILE A 427 16.60 2.95 25.38
C ILE A 427 16.76 4.42 25.80
N LEU A 428 16.67 5.34 24.83
CA LEU A 428 16.77 6.79 25.05
C LEU A 428 15.43 7.51 24.87
N ALA A 429 14.55 6.97 24.02
CA ALA A 429 13.18 7.44 23.86
C ALA A 429 12.25 6.33 23.36
N HIS A 430 10.98 6.52 23.67
CA HIS A 430 9.89 5.62 23.34
C HIS A 430 8.63 6.41 22.96
N MET A 431 7.89 5.92 21.97
CA MET A 431 6.49 6.27 21.71
C MET A 431 5.79 5.02 21.19
N ALA A 432 4.48 4.93 21.37
CA ALA A 432 3.70 3.82 20.83
C ALA A 432 2.42 4.33 20.17
N THR A 433 1.79 3.46 19.38
CA THR A 433 0.49 3.67 18.78
C THR A 433 -0.34 2.40 18.86
N VAL A 434 -1.65 2.53 19.07
CA VAL A 434 -2.58 1.39 19.08
C VAL A 434 -3.85 1.72 18.29
N ARG A 435 -4.28 0.82 17.41
CA ARG A 435 -5.56 0.91 16.70
C ARG A 435 -6.69 0.56 17.65
N PHE A 436 -7.36 1.58 18.19
CA PHE A 436 -8.36 1.40 19.25
C PHE A 436 -9.81 1.54 18.75
N TYR A 437 -10.01 2.24 17.63
CA TYR A 437 -11.27 2.24 16.86
C TYR A 437 -11.00 1.77 15.44
N GLU A 438 -12.05 1.37 14.72
CA GLU A 438 -11.92 0.66 13.45
C GLU A 438 -11.05 1.44 12.44
N ALA A 439 -11.10 2.77 12.37
CA ALA A 439 -10.23 3.56 11.49
C ALA A 439 -9.33 4.58 12.22
N SER A 440 -9.08 4.39 13.53
CA SER A 440 -8.39 5.38 14.36
C SER A 440 -7.27 4.80 15.22
N TRP A 441 -6.09 5.41 15.11
CA TRP A 441 -4.88 5.04 15.83
C TRP A 441 -4.57 6.02 16.95
N LEU A 442 -4.54 5.52 18.18
CA LEU A 442 -4.20 6.27 19.38
C LEU A 442 -2.68 6.29 19.58
N ILE A 443 -2.07 7.48 19.51
CA ILE A 443 -0.69 7.75 19.88
C ILE A 443 -0.60 7.92 21.40
N HIS A 444 0.28 7.15 22.04
CA HIS A 444 0.45 7.14 23.49
C HIS A 444 1.90 6.84 23.91
N HIS A 445 2.12 6.84 25.23
CA HIS A 445 3.38 6.41 25.88
C HIS A 445 4.64 7.14 25.40
N HIS A 446 4.54 8.45 25.19
CA HIS A 446 5.69 9.28 24.84
C HIS A 446 6.59 9.51 26.05
N ALA A 447 7.80 8.99 25.99
CA ALA A 447 8.82 9.13 27.04
C ALA A 447 10.22 9.30 26.43
N ALA A 448 11.10 10.02 27.12
CA ALA A 448 12.49 10.20 26.71
C ALA A 448 13.38 10.58 27.90
N ILE A 449 14.64 10.13 27.87
CA ILE A 449 15.65 10.53 28.86
C ILE A 449 15.96 12.02 28.66
N ARG A 450 15.89 12.79 29.74
CA ARG A 450 16.23 14.22 29.73
C ARG A 450 17.75 14.37 29.66
N SER A 451 18.27 14.58 28.46
CA SER A 451 19.66 15.02 28.28
C SER A 451 19.75 16.09 27.20
N SER A 452 20.59 17.10 27.40
CA SER A 452 20.82 18.20 26.47
C SER A 452 21.35 17.74 25.10
N HIS A 453 21.98 16.56 25.06
CA HIS A 453 22.60 16.00 23.86
C HIS A 453 21.69 15.09 23.03
N HIS A 454 20.60 14.55 23.61
CA HIS A 454 19.75 13.56 22.93
C HIS A 454 18.33 14.08 22.77
N ARG A 455 17.96 14.43 21.53
CA ARG A 455 16.59 14.83 21.14
C ARG A 455 15.67 13.62 20.94
N GLY A 456 15.84 12.57 21.74
CA GLY A 456 15.19 11.27 21.54
C GLY A 456 13.67 11.39 21.43
N GLY A 457 13.03 12.18 22.29
CA GLY A 457 11.59 12.40 22.26
C GLY A 457 11.09 13.01 20.94
N LEU A 458 11.88 13.89 20.32
CA LEU A 458 11.56 14.46 19.00
C LEU A 458 11.80 13.46 17.86
N ILE A 459 12.80 12.59 18.01
CA ILE A 459 13.11 11.55 17.03
C ILE A 459 11.96 10.55 16.96
N VAL A 460 11.48 10.01 18.09
CA VAL A 460 10.34 9.08 18.09
C VAL A 460 9.03 9.74 17.64
N LEU A 461 8.84 11.04 17.91
CA LEU A 461 7.72 11.81 17.34
C LEU A 461 7.80 11.86 15.80
N ASN A 462 9.00 12.08 15.24
CA ASN A 462 9.19 12.06 13.79
C ASN A 462 8.99 10.65 13.21
N GLN A 463 9.42 9.61 13.93
CA GLN A 463 9.15 8.22 13.53
C GLN A 463 7.64 7.96 13.43
N VAL A 464 6.85 8.34 14.43
CA VAL A 464 5.38 8.20 14.36
C VAL A 464 4.78 8.99 13.20
N GLY A 465 5.25 10.22 12.98
CA GLY A 465 4.83 11.02 11.84
C GLY A 465 5.06 10.31 10.50
N ARG A 466 6.28 9.80 10.27
CA ARG A 466 6.64 9.06 9.05
C ARG A 466 5.86 7.76 8.90
N PHE A 467 5.66 7.02 9.99
CA PHE A 467 4.84 5.82 10.00
C PHE A 467 3.41 6.12 9.51
N ILE A 468 2.75 7.13 10.08
CA ILE A 468 1.40 7.55 9.64
C ILE A 468 1.43 8.01 8.18
N ASN A 469 2.46 8.78 7.80
CA ASN A 469 2.63 9.29 6.45
C ASN A 469 2.66 8.20 5.39
N ASP A 470 3.37 7.11 5.69
CA ASP A 470 3.57 6.00 4.78
C ASP A 470 2.41 4.99 4.82
N SER A 471 1.65 4.96 5.92
CA SER A 471 0.61 3.97 6.20
C SER A 471 -0.82 4.41 5.86
N HIS A 472 -1.17 5.69 6.00
CA HIS A 472 -2.58 6.15 6.03
C HIS A 472 -3.42 5.82 4.79
N ARG A 473 -2.79 5.55 3.64
CA ARG A 473 -3.49 5.22 2.37
C ARG A 473 -3.76 3.74 2.20
N LEU A 474 -3.17 2.89 3.03
CA LEU A 474 -3.31 1.45 2.94
C LEU A 474 -4.62 1.04 3.59
N SER A 475 -5.44 0.30 2.83
CA SER A 475 -6.74 -0.16 3.32
C SER A 475 -6.58 -1.11 4.51
N SER A 476 -5.50 -1.89 4.54
CA SER A 476 -5.16 -2.77 5.66
C SER A 476 -4.90 -2.03 6.97
N MET A 477 -4.31 -0.84 6.89
CA MET A 477 -3.91 -0.04 8.05
C MET A 477 -5.10 0.64 8.73
N LYS A 478 -6.17 0.92 7.99
CA LYS A 478 -7.41 1.55 8.50
C LYS A 478 -7.08 2.76 9.39
N MET A 479 -6.44 3.77 8.81
CA MET A 479 -5.84 4.88 9.54
C MET A 479 -6.37 6.21 8.99
N ASP A 480 -7.69 6.39 9.06
CA ASP A 480 -8.35 7.65 8.71
C ASP A 480 -8.02 8.75 9.71
N TYR A 481 -7.88 8.37 10.99
CA TYR A 481 -7.63 9.29 12.09
C TYR A 481 -6.43 8.90 12.95
N ALA A 482 -5.67 9.92 13.36
CA ALA A 482 -4.71 9.82 14.45
C ALA A 482 -5.27 10.54 15.69
N LEU A 483 -5.14 9.90 16.85
CA LEU A 483 -5.66 10.37 18.12
C LEU A 483 -4.54 10.51 19.14
N CYS A 484 -4.63 11.48 20.05
CA CYS A 484 -3.89 11.42 21.30
C CYS A 484 -4.66 12.10 22.42
N TYR A 485 -4.54 11.57 23.63
CA TYR A 485 -5.03 12.24 24.83
C TYR A 485 -3.84 12.86 25.56
N TYR A 486 -3.96 14.14 25.92
CA TYR A 486 -2.95 14.80 26.73
C TYR A 486 -3.59 15.76 27.72
N ARG A 487 -2.90 15.96 28.85
CA ARG A 487 -3.30 16.95 29.84
C ARG A 487 -2.90 18.36 29.38
N PRO A 488 -3.78 19.38 29.48
CA PRO A 488 -3.47 20.72 29.01
C PRO A 488 -2.25 21.35 29.70
N GLU A 489 -1.95 20.97 30.94
CA GLU A 489 -0.77 21.46 31.67
C GLU A 489 0.55 20.89 31.14
N ASN A 490 0.51 19.78 30.39
CA ASN A 490 1.69 19.20 29.77
C ASN A 490 2.11 20.05 28.57
N LYS A 491 3.12 20.92 28.79
CA LYS A 491 3.61 21.90 27.80
C LYS A 491 3.95 21.29 26.45
N PHE A 492 4.65 20.14 26.44
CA PHE A 492 5.10 19.52 25.19
C PHE A 492 3.94 19.09 24.26
N PRO A 493 3.03 18.16 24.67
CA PRO A 493 1.93 17.76 23.80
C PRO A 493 0.94 18.91 23.53
N SER A 494 0.75 19.83 24.48
CA SER A 494 -0.06 21.04 24.26
C SER A 494 0.53 21.94 23.18
N GLN A 495 1.85 22.03 23.09
CA GLN A 495 2.54 22.77 22.02
C GLN A 495 2.53 22.00 20.70
N VAL A 496 2.83 20.70 20.69
CA VAL A 496 2.92 19.90 19.46
C VAL A 496 1.53 19.64 18.85
N PHE A 497 0.66 18.93 19.58
CA PHE A 497 -0.65 18.53 19.07
C PHE A 497 -1.66 19.67 19.17
N GLY A 498 -1.75 20.30 20.35
CA GLY A 498 -2.61 21.45 20.56
C GLY A 498 -2.23 22.65 19.69
N GLY A 499 -0.93 22.88 19.50
CA GLY A 499 -0.43 23.95 18.63
C GLY A 499 -0.69 23.66 17.16
N ALA A 500 -0.65 22.40 16.72
CA ALA A 500 -1.04 22.03 15.37
C ALA A 500 -2.51 22.39 15.11
N ALA A 501 -3.44 21.97 15.97
CA ALA A 501 -4.85 22.32 15.81
C ALA A 501 -5.08 23.83 15.76
N ARG A 502 -4.46 24.60 16.68
CA ARG A 502 -4.53 26.07 16.70
C ARG A 502 -3.88 26.74 15.50
N ASN A 503 -2.91 26.09 14.84
CA ASN A 503 -2.26 26.61 13.65
C ASN A 503 -3.07 26.32 12.38
N ILE A 504 -3.62 25.12 12.26
CA ILE A 504 -4.40 24.66 11.10
C ILE A 504 -5.75 25.39 11.04
N LYS A 505 -6.39 25.64 12.19
CA LYS A 505 -7.65 26.40 12.30
C LYS A 505 -8.82 25.85 11.46
N GLN A 506 -8.81 24.54 11.22
CA GLN A 506 -9.91 23.84 10.54
C GLN A 506 -10.31 22.63 11.41
N PRO A 507 -11.40 22.74 12.19
CA PRO A 507 -11.83 21.68 13.11
C PRO A 507 -12.07 20.33 12.43
N LYS A 508 -12.54 20.33 11.17
CA LYS A 508 -12.73 19.13 10.33
C LYS A 508 -11.42 18.47 9.83
N VAL A 509 -10.28 19.12 10.08
CA VAL A 509 -8.94 18.58 9.78
C VAL A 509 -8.22 18.18 11.07
N CYS A 510 -8.34 19.01 12.11
CA CYS A 510 -7.62 18.85 13.36
C CYS A 510 -8.42 19.51 14.51
N SER A 511 -8.99 18.70 15.41
CA SER A 511 -9.84 19.19 16.52
C SER A 511 -9.22 18.95 17.89
N LEU A 512 -9.70 19.72 18.87
CA LEU A 512 -9.38 19.58 20.29
C LEU A 512 -10.69 19.50 21.07
N ASP A 513 -10.90 18.42 21.80
CA ASP A 513 -12.12 18.18 22.56
C ASP A 513 -11.76 17.86 24.01
N THR A 514 -12.17 18.72 24.96
CA THR A 514 -11.77 18.62 26.37
C THR A 514 -12.74 17.75 27.16
N PHE A 515 -12.20 16.70 27.78
CA PHE A 515 -12.89 15.82 28.70
C PHE A 515 -12.48 16.10 30.14
N ILE A 516 -13.46 16.02 31.04
CA ILE A 516 -13.25 15.88 32.47
C ILE A 516 -13.01 14.42 32.79
N TYR A 517 -12.05 14.15 33.66
CA TYR A 517 -11.70 12.82 34.13
C TYR A 517 -11.85 12.74 35.64
N PHE A 518 -12.50 11.69 36.11
CA PHE A 518 -12.63 11.29 37.51
C PHE A 518 -12.83 9.78 37.62
N HIS A 519 -12.56 9.20 38.77
CA HIS A 519 -12.92 7.82 39.05
C HIS A 519 -14.28 7.76 39.74
N HIS A 520 -15.10 6.82 39.30
CA HIS A 520 -16.29 6.42 40.04
C HIS A 520 -15.98 5.14 40.80
N ARG A 521 -16.27 5.11 42.11
CA ARG A 521 -16.09 3.94 42.97
C ARG A 521 -17.44 3.29 43.23
N ALA A 522 -17.47 1.96 43.19
CA ALA A 522 -18.65 1.21 43.57
C ALA A 522 -19.03 1.55 45.03
N ASP A 523 -20.29 1.90 45.29
CA ASP A 523 -20.85 1.89 46.65
C ASP A 523 -21.49 0.50 46.87
N PRO A 524 -20.87 -0.39 47.67
CA PRO A 524 -21.35 -1.77 47.84
C PRO A 524 -22.72 -1.86 48.52
N GLY A 525 -23.24 -0.76 49.09
CA GLY A 525 -24.43 -0.78 49.94
C GLY A 525 -25.75 -0.37 49.28
N ILE A 526 -25.74 0.25 48.09
CA ILE A 526 -26.96 0.85 47.51
C ILE A 526 -26.97 0.70 45.98
N ALA A 527 -27.60 -0.36 45.47
CA ALA A 527 -28.06 -0.38 44.09
C ALA A 527 -29.25 0.59 43.98
N LYS A 528 -28.98 1.86 43.62
CA LYS A 528 -30.04 2.82 43.36
C LYS A 528 -30.72 2.50 42.03
N ASP A 529 -32.05 2.41 42.04
CA ASP A 529 -32.82 2.28 40.81
C ASP A 529 -32.72 3.58 39.99
N ILE A 530 -32.66 3.42 38.67
CA ILE A 530 -32.77 4.57 37.76
C ILE A 530 -34.19 5.14 37.92
N PRO A 531 -34.36 6.46 38.14
CA PRO A 531 -35.69 7.02 38.41
C PRO A 531 -36.64 6.78 37.22
N ALA A 532 -37.94 6.56 37.48
CA ALA A 532 -38.91 6.07 36.49
C ALA A 532 -39.04 6.86 35.18
N HIS A 533 -38.62 8.13 35.13
CA HIS A 533 -38.65 8.95 33.92
C HIS A 533 -37.37 8.87 33.08
N TRP A 534 -36.38 8.13 33.57
CA TRP A 534 -35.09 7.90 32.93
C TRP A 534 -34.99 6.46 32.43
N THR A 535 -34.39 6.30 31.26
CA THR A 535 -34.13 4.98 30.68
C THR A 535 -32.69 4.91 30.18
N ILE A 536 -32.04 3.77 30.39
CA ILE A 536 -30.76 3.43 29.76
C ILE A 536 -30.97 2.24 28.82
N GLU A 537 -30.77 2.47 27.52
CA GLU A 537 -30.98 1.47 26.48
C GLU A 537 -29.83 1.50 25.47
N ALA A 538 -29.79 0.53 24.55
CA ALA A 538 -28.90 0.62 23.41
C ALA A 538 -29.15 1.91 22.59
N VAL A 539 -28.07 2.47 22.06
CA VAL A 539 -28.13 3.62 21.15
C VAL A 539 -28.90 3.24 19.88
N ARG A 540 -29.79 4.13 19.46
CA ARG A 540 -30.50 4.11 18.17
C ARG A 540 -29.80 5.06 17.19
N GLU A 541 -30.07 4.88 15.90
CA GLU A 541 -29.52 5.75 14.86
C GLU A 541 -29.89 7.23 15.09
N GLU A 542 -31.12 7.50 15.50
CA GLU A 542 -31.62 8.83 15.86
C GLU A 542 -30.80 9.50 16.98
N ASP A 543 -30.36 8.75 18.00
CA ASP A 543 -29.57 9.32 19.09
C ASP A 543 -28.19 9.79 18.59
N LEU A 544 -27.60 9.08 17.63
CA LEU A 544 -26.32 9.48 17.03
C LEU A 544 -26.46 10.69 16.11
N LEU A 545 -27.61 10.83 15.43
CA LEU A 545 -27.92 12.01 14.64
C LEU A 545 -28.11 13.24 15.54
N ASP A 546 -28.77 13.08 16.70
CA ASP A 546 -28.91 14.13 17.70
C ASP A 546 -27.55 14.50 18.31
N LEU A 547 -26.73 13.51 18.68
CA LEU A 547 -25.36 13.73 19.15
C LEU A 547 -24.51 14.47 18.10
N ARG A 548 -24.62 14.08 16.81
CA ARG A 548 -23.94 14.75 15.69
C ARG A 548 -24.39 16.20 15.58
N THR A 549 -25.69 16.46 15.66
CA THR A 549 -26.26 17.81 15.58
C THR A 549 -25.74 18.70 16.71
N PHE A 550 -25.73 18.18 17.94
CA PHE A 550 -25.15 18.88 19.08
C PHE A 550 -23.65 19.14 18.89
N TYR A 551 -22.89 18.12 18.50
CA TYR A 551 -21.44 18.24 18.35
C TYR A 551 -21.04 19.23 17.25
N GLU A 552 -21.80 19.28 16.14
CA GLU A 552 -21.57 20.25 15.06
C GLU A 552 -21.73 21.70 15.55
N GLN A 553 -22.73 21.95 16.42
CA GLN A 553 -22.97 23.27 17.00
C GLN A 553 -21.94 23.62 18.08
N HIS A 554 -21.45 22.63 18.84
CA HIS A 554 -20.57 22.87 19.98
C HIS A 554 -19.08 22.97 19.60
N SER A 555 -18.59 22.06 18.75
CA SER A 555 -17.17 21.94 18.40
C SER A 555 -16.95 21.92 16.87
N GLY A 556 -17.83 21.25 16.12
CA GLY A 556 -17.68 21.07 14.67
C GLY A 556 -16.43 20.27 14.28
N GLY A 557 -15.82 19.58 15.24
CA GLY A 557 -14.53 18.90 15.11
C GLY A 557 -14.62 17.49 14.54
N LEU A 558 -13.69 16.64 14.96
CA LEU A 558 -13.49 15.26 14.50
C LEU A 558 -13.77 14.19 15.55
N MET A 559 -14.13 14.54 16.79
CA MET A 559 -14.30 13.58 17.89
C MET A 559 -15.25 12.44 17.52
N LEU A 560 -16.43 12.74 16.99
CA LEU A 560 -17.41 11.69 16.69
C LEU A 560 -16.93 10.76 15.59
N ASP A 561 -16.33 11.29 14.53
CA ASP A 561 -15.79 10.47 13.44
C ASP A 561 -14.62 9.60 13.94
N ALA A 562 -13.70 10.19 14.70
CA ALA A 562 -12.50 9.52 15.17
C ALA A 562 -12.77 8.51 16.30
N LEU A 563 -13.82 8.70 17.10
CA LEU A 563 -14.30 7.72 18.08
C LEU A 563 -15.33 6.76 17.49
N HIS A 564 -15.66 6.83 16.19
CA HIS A 564 -16.63 5.97 15.54
C HIS A 564 -18.02 6.02 16.20
N LEU A 565 -18.52 7.23 16.42
CA LEU A 565 -19.82 7.53 17.03
C LEU A 565 -20.79 8.16 16.01
N THR A 566 -20.68 7.72 14.76
CA THR A 566 -21.59 8.11 13.68
C THR A 566 -22.41 6.90 13.23
N PRO A 567 -23.64 7.11 12.73
CA PRO A 567 -24.48 6.02 12.21
C PRO A 567 -23.75 5.09 11.24
N GLU A 568 -22.92 5.66 10.37
CA GLU A 568 -22.25 4.93 9.29
C GLU A 568 -21.02 4.15 9.78
N ARG A 569 -20.53 4.39 11.01
CA ARG A 569 -19.28 3.82 11.53
C ARG A 569 -19.43 3.10 12.88
N ILE A 570 -20.66 2.94 13.38
CA ILE A 570 -20.93 2.35 14.70
C ILE A 570 -20.68 0.83 14.77
N ASP A 571 -20.46 0.16 13.64
CA ASP A 571 -20.18 -1.28 13.59
C ASP A 571 -18.74 -1.62 14.02
N ASN A 572 -18.61 -2.55 14.97
CA ASN A 572 -17.42 -2.72 15.82
C ASN A 572 -16.88 -4.15 15.88
N GLY A 573 -17.52 -5.10 15.19
CA GLY A 573 -17.28 -6.53 15.42
C GLY A 573 -15.91 -7.01 14.95
N GLU A 574 -15.35 -6.41 13.89
CA GLU A 574 -14.08 -6.86 13.31
C GLU A 574 -12.90 -6.60 14.26
N LEU A 575 -12.80 -5.40 14.84
CA LEU A 575 -11.66 -5.04 15.68
C LEU A 575 -11.60 -5.86 16.97
N ALA A 576 -12.73 -6.09 17.65
CA ALA A 576 -12.77 -6.95 18.84
C ALA A 576 -12.27 -8.37 18.52
N THR A 577 -12.67 -8.90 17.35
CA THR A 577 -12.21 -10.21 16.86
C THR A 577 -10.71 -10.22 16.54
N ILE A 578 -10.14 -9.13 16.05
CA ILE A 578 -8.69 -8.99 15.84
C ILE A 578 -7.95 -9.03 17.18
N TYR A 579 -8.39 -8.28 18.18
CA TYR A 579 -7.80 -8.29 19.52
C TYR A 579 -7.87 -9.68 20.17
N ASN A 580 -9.04 -10.32 20.12
CA ASN A 580 -9.24 -11.65 20.71
C ASN A 580 -8.31 -12.71 20.09
N ARG A 581 -8.05 -12.65 18.78
CA ARG A 581 -7.08 -13.54 18.11
C ARG A 581 -5.64 -13.36 18.60
N MET A 582 -5.32 -12.18 19.16
CA MET A 582 -4.02 -11.88 19.75
C MET A 582 -4.00 -12.12 21.27
N GLY A 583 -5.07 -12.70 21.82
CA GLY A 583 -5.24 -12.90 23.26
C GLY A 583 -5.38 -11.60 24.04
N LEU A 584 -5.78 -10.50 23.39
CA LEU A 584 -6.08 -9.21 24.02
C LEU A 584 -7.59 -8.98 24.05
N LYS A 585 -8.07 -8.23 25.03
CA LYS A 585 -9.44 -7.76 25.17
C LYS A 585 -9.54 -6.33 24.63
N ARG A 586 -10.51 -6.11 23.75
CA ARG A 586 -11.06 -4.80 23.43
C ARG A 586 -12.51 -4.97 23.06
N ASP A 587 -13.40 -4.35 23.83
CA ASP A 587 -14.84 -4.33 23.55
C ASP A 587 -15.42 -2.92 23.74
N ARG A 588 -16.59 -2.68 23.15
CA ARG A 588 -17.29 -1.40 23.20
C ARG A 588 -18.80 -1.60 23.24
N HIS A 589 -19.43 -1.01 24.25
CA HIS A 589 -20.89 -0.92 24.35
C HIS A 589 -21.35 0.53 24.33
N LEU A 590 -22.45 0.80 23.62
CA LEU A 590 -23.03 2.13 23.47
C LEU A 590 -24.45 2.15 24.03
N PHE A 591 -24.69 3.09 24.93
CA PHE A 591 -26.00 3.32 25.55
C PHE A 591 -26.48 4.75 25.34
N ALA A 592 -27.79 4.92 25.30
CA ALA A 592 -28.45 6.21 25.33
C ALA A 592 -29.18 6.36 26.68
N LEU A 593 -28.87 7.42 27.41
CA LEU A 593 -29.63 7.85 28.57
C LEU A 593 -30.68 8.87 28.12
N ARG A 594 -31.95 8.54 28.31
CA ARG A 594 -33.08 9.39 27.90
C ARG A 594 -33.91 9.81 29.10
N TYR A 595 -34.43 11.04 29.04
CA TYR A 595 -35.46 11.53 29.96
C TYR A 595 -36.75 11.74 29.18
N ARG A 596 -37.81 10.98 29.52
CA ARG A 596 -39.08 10.97 28.77
C ARG A 596 -38.86 10.81 27.26
N ASP A 597 -38.08 9.79 26.89
CA ASP A 597 -37.69 9.43 25.52
C ASP A 597 -36.85 10.46 24.73
N LYS A 598 -36.42 11.55 25.37
CA LYS A 598 -35.48 12.51 24.77
C LYS A 598 -34.05 12.19 25.16
N LEU A 599 -33.14 12.11 24.19
CA LEU A 599 -31.72 11.90 24.43
C LEU A 599 -31.13 12.98 25.33
N ARG A 600 -30.36 12.56 26.33
CA ARG A 600 -29.61 13.43 27.23
C ARG A 600 -28.12 13.14 27.18
N VAL A 601 -27.76 11.86 27.18
CA VAL A 601 -26.35 11.43 27.20
C VAL A 601 -26.18 10.22 26.29
N VAL A 602 -25.16 10.24 25.45
CA VAL A 602 -24.62 9.02 24.82
C VAL A 602 -23.47 8.52 25.69
N ILE A 603 -23.53 7.25 26.06
CA ILE A 603 -22.59 6.62 26.98
C ILE A 603 -21.82 5.54 26.23
N MET A 604 -20.50 5.65 26.20
CA MET A 604 -19.59 4.67 25.59
C MET A 604 -18.79 3.97 26.67
N VAL A 605 -19.05 2.67 26.83
CA VAL A 605 -18.33 1.78 27.74
C VAL A 605 -17.24 1.08 26.95
N ASN A 606 -15.99 1.51 27.11
CA ASN A 606 -14.84 0.86 26.51
C ASN A 606 -14.21 -0.12 27.51
N GLN A 607 -13.99 -1.35 27.06
CA GLN A 607 -13.25 -2.37 27.81
C GLN A 607 -11.93 -2.67 27.10
N ALA A 608 -10.83 -2.75 27.84
CA ALA A 608 -9.54 -3.17 27.30
C ALA A 608 -8.66 -3.81 28.38
N ASP A 609 -7.63 -4.56 27.98
CA ASP A 609 -6.62 -5.05 28.93
C ASP A 609 -5.97 -3.91 29.70
N LEU A 610 -5.72 -4.16 31.00
CA LEU A 610 -4.94 -3.27 31.84
C LEU A 610 -3.53 -3.10 31.26
N GLY A 611 -3.05 -1.86 31.26
CA GLY A 611 -1.74 -1.50 30.71
C GLY A 611 -1.74 -1.19 29.21
N LEU A 612 -2.81 -1.51 28.45
CA LEU A 612 -2.91 -1.10 27.04
C LEU A 612 -2.76 0.43 26.90
N ASN A 613 -3.35 1.17 27.84
CA ASN A 613 -3.08 2.58 28.08
C ASN A 613 -2.78 2.81 29.55
N MET A 614 -1.57 3.26 29.91
CA MET A 614 -1.18 3.53 31.31
C MET A 614 -1.83 4.78 31.95
N SER A 615 -2.92 5.29 31.37
CA SER A 615 -3.80 6.30 31.97
C SER A 615 -5.25 5.82 32.01
N ASP A 616 -5.49 4.53 31.75
CA ASP A 616 -6.78 3.83 31.71
C ASP A 616 -7.87 4.45 30.82
N LEU A 617 -7.50 5.36 29.92
CA LEU A 617 -8.42 6.02 28.98
C LEU A 617 -9.04 5.06 27.96
N THR A 618 -8.44 3.89 27.76
CA THR A 618 -8.95 2.82 26.89
C THR A 618 -9.84 1.81 27.61
N ASN A 619 -9.92 1.88 28.94
CA ASN A 619 -10.77 1.04 29.76
C ASN A 619 -11.61 1.93 30.68
N ALA A 620 -12.54 2.67 30.08
CA ALA A 620 -13.24 3.79 30.71
C ALA A 620 -14.68 3.93 30.19
N ILE A 621 -15.52 4.56 31.00
CA ILE A 621 -16.86 5.00 30.62
C ILE A 621 -16.78 6.44 30.13
N THR A 622 -17.21 6.71 28.90
CA THR A 622 -17.27 8.06 28.33
C THR A 622 -18.71 8.53 28.25
N LEU A 623 -19.01 9.66 28.91
CA LEU A 623 -20.31 10.32 28.93
C LEU A 623 -20.26 11.53 27.98
N LEU A 624 -21.07 11.49 26.93
CA LEU A 624 -21.24 12.59 25.97
C LEU A 624 -22.61 13.22 26.19
N VAL A 625 -22.62 14.31 26.96
CA VAL A 625 -23.84 15.01 27.37
C VAL A 625 -24.29 15.94 26.26
N VAL A 626 -25.44 15.63 25.67
CA VAL A 626 -26.09 16.38 24.58
C VAL A 626 -26.95 17.51 25.16
N ASP A 627 -27.70 17.21 26.22
CA ASP A 627 -28.54 18.18 26.93
C ASP A 627 -28.55 17.82 28.42
N ASP A 628 -28.12 18.77 29.26
CA ASP A 628 -27.99 18.58 30.70
C ASP A 628 -29.22 18.96 31.52
N LEU A 629 -30.32 19.32 30.86
CA LEU A 629 -31.59 19.56 31.53
C LEU A 629 -32.04 18.31 32.30
N TYR A 630 -32.32 18.49 33.59
CA TYR A 630 -32.69 17.45 34.56
C TYR A 630 -31.59 16.45 34.95
N LEU A 631 -30.37 16.57 34.40
CA LEU A 631 -29.23 15.78 34.86
C LEU A 631 -28.65 16.35 36.18
N ASN A 632 -28.21 15.48 37.07
CA ASN A 632 -27.49 15.83 38.29
C ASN A 632 -26.41 14.79 38.61
N CYS A 633 -25.52 15.10 39.56
CA CYS A 633 -24.39 14.24 39.94
C CYS A 633 -24.85 12.86 40.41
N GLU A 634 -25.86 12.80 41.28
CA GLU A 634 -26.38 11.55 41.83
C GLU A 634 -26.95 10.60 40.75
N LEU A 635 -27.63 11.14 39.74
CA LEU A 635 -28.12 10.36 38.62
C LEU A 635 -26.98 9.80 37.78
N LEU A 636 -25.95 10.60 37.48
CA LEU A 636 -24.79 10.13 36.72
C LEU A 636 -24.03 9.06 37.51
N GLU A 637 -23.84 9.23 38.82
CA GLU A 637 -23.27 8.21 39.70
C GLU A 637 -24.10 6.92 39.68
N THR A 638 -25.43 7.03 39.75
CA THR A 638 -26.34 5.88 39.67
C THR A 638 -26.17 5.16 38.33
N VAL A 639 -26.19 5.89 37.21
CA VAL A 639 -26.04 5.35 35.86
C VAL A 639 -24.68 4.67 35.67
N VAL A 640 -23.60 5.31 36.11
CA VAL A 640 -22.25 4.74 36.06
C VAL A 640 -22.17 3.49 36.93
N GLY A 641 -22.80 3.49 38.11
CA GLY A 641 -22.92 2.32 38.99
C GLY A 641 -23.56 1.12 38.31
N HIS A 642 -24.64 1.31 37.53
CA HIS A 642 -25.25 0.23 36.73
C HIS A 642 -24.32 -0.33 35.65
N LEU A 643 -23.41 0.51 35.13
CA LEU A 643 -22.44 0.14 34.10
C LEU A 643 -21.16 -0.47 34.67
N LEU A 644 -20.95 -0.45 36.00
CA LEU A 644 -19.81 -1.11 36.63
C LEU A 644 -19.78 -2.61 36.39
N ARG A 645 -20.91 -3.25 36.10
CA ARG A 645 -20.98 -4.69 35.73
C ARG A 645 -20.11 -5.08 34.53
N TYR A 646 -19.68 -4.11 33.72
CA TYR A 646 -18.76 -4.31 32.60
C TYR A 646 -17.30 -4.32 33.04
N TYR A 647 -16.99 -4.04 34.29
CA TYR A 647 -15.63 -3.94 34.81
C TYR A 647 -15.47 -4.86 36.01
N GLU A 648 -14.27 -5.41 36.17
CA GLU A 648 -13.92 -6.26 37.31
C GLU A 648 -13.33 -5.45 38.48
N ALA A 649 -13.18 -4.12 38.31
CA ALA A 649 -12.50 -3.24 39.24
C ALA A 649 -13.48 -2.47 40.15
N ASP A 650 -13.05 -2.20 41.39
CA ASP A 650 -13.80 -1.42 42.39
C ASP A 650 -13.96 0.06 42.02
N ALA A 651 -13.14 0.55 41.09
CA ALA A 651 -13.19 1.90 40.58
C ALA A 651 -13.02 1.90 39.05
N VAL A 652 -13.84 2.68 38.35
CA VAL A 652 -13.76 2.85 36.89
C VAL A 652 -13.44 4.30 36.53
N PRO A 653 -12.52 4.53 35.58
CA PRO A 653 -12.32 5.86 35.02
C PRO A 653 -13.57 6.31 34.24
N VAL A 654 -13.96 7.56 34.46
CA VAL A 654 -15.06 8.21 33.73
C VAL A 654 -14.52 9.45 33.01
N LEU A 655 -14.83 9.53 31.71
CA LEU A 655 -14.60 10.70 30.86
C LEU A 655 -15.93 11.41 30.63
N LEU A 656 -16.00 12.72 30.84
CA LEU A 656 -17.22 13.50 30.65
C LEU A 656 -16.97 14.68 29.69
N TYR A 657 -17.83 14.78 28.68
CA TYR A 657 -17.86 15.86 27.70
C TYR A 657 -19.28 16.44 27.58
N PRO A 658 -19.43 17.77 27.39
CA PRO A 658 -18.39 18.79 27.39
C PRO A 658 -17.94 19.19 28.80
N GLU A 659 -16.77 19.83 28.91
CA GLU A 659 -16.18 20.26 30.21
C GLU A 659 -17.14 21.08 31.10
N ASN A 660 -17.94 21.95 30.49
CA ASN A 660 -18.82 22.86 31.22
C ASN A 660 -19.92 22.14 32.01
N THR A 661 -20.31 20.93 31.59
CA THR A 661 -21.34 20.14 32.25
C THR A 661 -20.91 19.73 33.66
N ALA A 662 -19.65 19.29 33.84
CA ALA A 662 -19.14 18.92 35.16
C ALA A 662 -19.18 20.08 36.16
N ARG A 663 -18.85 21.30 35.71
CA ARG A 663 -18.89 22.50 36.56
C ARG A 663 -20.31 22.84 36.99
N ARG A 664 -21.30 22.70 36.11
CA ARG A 664 -22.72 22.96 36.43
C ARG A 664 -23.29 21.94 37.42
N MET A 665 -22.80 20.70 37.36
CA MET A 665 -23.25 19.61 38.24
C MET A 665 -22.47 19.51 39.56
N GLY A 666 -21.40 20.29 39.75
CA GLY A 666 -20.56 20.23 40.94
C GLY A 666 -19.72 18.95 41.05
N ILE A 667 -19.41 18.29 39.91
CA ILE A 667 -18.58 17.08 39.88
C ILE A 667 -17.14 17.43 40.22
N GLU A 668 -16.51 16.66 41.11
CA GLU A 668 -15.11 16.81 41.44
C GLU A 668 -14.23 16.43 40.23
N ILE A 669 -13.33 17.34 39.85
CA ILE A 669 -12.47 17.18 38.68
C ILE A 669 -11.10 16.69 39.16
N GLU A 670 -10.76 15.44 38.91
CA GLU A 670 -9.40 14.94 39.17
C GLU A 670 -8.42 15.45 38.13
N LYS A 671 -8.78 15.31 36.85
CA LYS A 671 -7.91 15.66 35.70
C LYS A 671 -8.73 16.20 34.54
N ARG A 672 -8.03 16.88 33.64
CA ARG A 672 -8.54 17.30 32.32
C ARG A 672 -7.72 16.64 31.24
N TYR A 673 -8.38 16.03 30.26
CA TYR A 673 -7.72 15.48 29.09
C TYR A 673 -8.28 16.14 27.84
N ILE A 674 -7.39 16.61 26.98
CA ILE A 674 -7.74 17.04 25.63
C ILE A 674 -7.55 15.84 24.71
N LEU A 675 -8.63 15.45 24.03
CA LEU A 675 -8.56 14.61 22.86
C LEU A 675 -8.15 15.48 21.68
N TRP A 676 -6.98 15.19 21.12
CA TRP A 676 -6.59 15.67 19.80
C TRP A 676 -6.96 14.62 18.78
N ALA A 677 -7.69 15.03 17.74
CA ALA A 677 -8.08 14.18 16.64
C ALA A 677 -7.63 14.81 15.31
N TYR A 678 -7.06 14.02 14.43
CA TYR A 678 -6.50 14.48 13.17
C TYR A 678 -6.87 13.59 12.01
N ASN A 679 -7.37 14.20 10.93
CA ASN A 679 -7.68 13.51 9.68
C ASN A 679 -6.40 13.33 8.85
N THR A 680 -5.95 12.09 8.69
CA THR A 680 -4.68 11.73 8.03
C THR A 680 -4.67 12.01 6.53
N GLN A 681 -5.81 12.31 5.90
CA GLN A 681 -5.83 12.76 4.49
C GLN A 681 -5.19 14.14 4.30
N ASN A 682 -4.96 14.90 5.38
CA ASN A 682 -4.49 16.29 5.34
C ASN A 682 -3.08 16.49 5.93
N LEU A 683 -2.29 15.41 6.05
CA LEU A 683 -0.99 15.35 6.76
C LEU A 683 -0.01 16.50 6.48
N ASP A 684 -0.03 17.10 5.29
CA ASP A 684 0.87 18.20 4.93
C ASP A 684 0.71 19.41 5.85
N ASP A 685 -0.50 19.70 6.34
CA ASP A 685 -0.74 20.80 7.26
C ASP A 685 -0.07 20.58 8.63
N TYR A 686 -0.11 19.34 9.12
CA TYR A 686 0.56 18.95 10.36
C TYR A 686 2.09 19.02 10.21
N PHE A 687 2.63 18.49 9.11
CA PHE A 687 4.07 18.54 8.86
C PHE A 687 4.59 19.96 8.61
N ARG A 688 3.81 20.83 7.97
CA ARG A 688 4.16 22.25 7.83
C ARG A 688 4.26 22.95 9.18
N TYR A 689 3.33 22.64 10.09
CA TYR A 689 3.40 23.12 11.46
C TYR A 689 4.62 22.57 12.21
N LEU A 690 4.86 21.26 12.15
CA LEU A 690 6.01 20.63 12.82
C LEU A 690 7.34 21.17 12.30
N LYS A 691 7.52 21.33 10.98
CA LYS A 691 8.74 21.89 10.39
C LYS A 691 9.05 23.29 10.93
N ARG A 692 8.03 24.12 11.10
CA ARG A 692 8.16 25.46 11.70
C ARG A 692 8.52 25.40 13.18
N LEU A 693 7.89 24.49 13.92
CA LEU A 693 8.09 24.31 15.35
C LEU A 693 9.47 23.71 15.66
N LEU A 694 9.90 22.76 14.84
CA LEU A 694 11.03 21.86 15.06
C LEU A 694 12.04 22.01 13.92
N LYS A 695 12.74 23.15 13.88
CA LYS A 695 13.70 23.56 12.81
C LYS A 695 14.81 22.54 12.46
N PHE A 696 14.98 21.49 13.24
CA PHE A 696 16.04 20.49 13.08
C PHE A 696 15.53 19.10 12.67
N ILE A 697 14.22 18.92 12.53
CA ILE A 697 13.64 17.64 12.10
C ILE A 697 13.37 17.74 10.60
N GLN A 698 14.04 16.88 9.83
CA GLN A 698 13.64 16.62 8.45
C GLN A 698 12.50 15.60 8.47
N HIS A 699 11.36 15.98 7.93
CA HIS A 699 10.20 15.11 7.77
C HIS A 699 10.40 14.25 6.54
#